data_AF-L8XVK0-F1
#
_entry.id   AF-L8XVK0-F1
#
_cell.length_a   1.000
_cell.length_b   1.000
_cell.length_c   1.000
_cell.angle_alpha   90.00
_cell.angle_beta   90.00
_cell.angle_gamma   90.00
#
_symmetry.space_group_name_H-M   'P 1'
#
loop_
_entity.id
_entity.type
_entity.pdbx_description
1 polymer ?
#
loop_
_entity_poly.entity_id
_entity_poly.type
_entity_poly.pdbx_seq_one_letter_code
_entity_poly.pdbx_strand_id
1 'polypeptide(L)'
;MANDIYRILYVESSAEKVTQLKQLIRVSSVESKITFDVATTDSVDGIKMALTKEGCDLILLQDSPKVPDLKEITDAIGMQSVPVLVLVAEEQFLEKRQSMMQEGALDVGSLQQSDVLFKQIVRAIFERKNQQGYRETLEKNAQLAEITAQLAAQSEDLIAYFGATDGLFLYANEAFLKYFGWQDFNELAATTALEYIGAEQSASFKKMMKIASKTGKEQQATLNLINPRSGEAAEEVVTIKPAMHQELPCLEIFVAQSNAGQTAPVVVEATPSLASQFYNRLAFIENLSNFVGSSSWLVSLVLEDYFNFRKKYGVEVLESYFLGLAKHLDAQISNLHYARYSDESMVLLLTNSDMTKVDRLGMAIVASAEGYVFKAGDVSFHGSFSFSYTNLGDSVEGIIDACARLDDLSGLLETRVVFTDKKEESTRAIQAVQHGVEILEVSDIDEEYMPLFTALNDQHIRQTYIPVADFLAQGKENYVASFSLRDAQGNPVVWNRSFTFTSDNVLMRDLDQFMLSTAAENLAKVEGGNKRILVPLSMYFLTKPEYLMDWIEQNAKAPCVDHQIIFGLAEEVVDEHFEAAKHFFHVIAEAGFAGMVYDVVDITSTMVTELDVVMVALSENCIGRMSRSISSDEMIKLPKLLQDLERKGAGLMATGVNSPTSMTLVWEYTIPYASGTMIGAVTESLDFDFSQVIM
;
A
#
# COMPACT_ATOMS: atom_id res chain seq x y z
N MET A 1 -6.78 4.62 6.74
CA MET A 1 -7.96 4.21 7.57
C MET A 1 -7.42 3.41 8.74
N ALA A 2 -8.07 3.48 9.91
CA ALA A 2 -7.56 2.86 11.13
C ALA A 2 -7.41 1.33 10.99
N ASN A 3 -6.40 0.75 11.67
CA ASN A 3 -6.20 -0.70 11.82
C ASN A 3 -7.44 -1.34 12.46
N ASP A 4 -8.33 -1.92 11.65
CA ASP A 4 -9.52 -2.59 12.18
C ASP A 4 -9.15 -4.01 12.65
N ILE A 5 -8.92 -4.14 13.95
CA ILE A 5 -8.84 -5.43 14.66
C ILE A 5 -10.26 -5.96 14.84
N TYR A 6 -10.53 -7.15 14.32
CA TYR A 6 -11.85 -7.77 14.42
C TYR A 6 -11.98 -8.61 15.68
N ARG A 7 -12.90 -8.23 16.57
CA ARG A 7 -13.05 -8.87 17.88
C ARG A 7 -14.05 -10.02 17.82
N ILE A 8 -13.56 -11.23 17.98
CA ILE A 8 -14.36 -12.45 18.07
C ILE A 8 -14.47 -12.85 19.54
N LEU A 9 -15.69 -13.07 20.01
CA LEU A 9 -15.94 -13.68 21.31
C LEU A 9 -16.32 -15.15 21.12
N TYR A 10 -15.44 -16.06 21.55
CA TYR A 10 -15.72 -17.49 21.51
C TYR A 10 -16.32 -17.98 22.84
N VAL A 11 -17.56 -18.42 22.79
CA VAL A 11 -18.31 -18.96 23.92
C VAL A 11 -18.06 -20.45 24.04
N GLU A 12 -17.08 -20.83 24.85
CA GLU A 12 -16.57 -22.19 25.00
C GLU A 12 -15.90 -22.38 26.38
N SER A 13 -16.13 -23.55 26.98
CA SER A 13 -15.55 -23.98 28.26
C SER A 13 -14.33 -24.92 28.10
N SER A 14 -14.17 -25.55 26.94
CA SER A 14 -13.07 -26.47 26.64
C SER A 14 -11.83 -25.75 26.12
N ALA A 15 -10.74 -25.80 26.89
CA ALA A 15 -9.44 -25.24 26.51
C ALA A 15 -8.86 -25.84 25.21
N GLU A 16 -9.15 -27.11 24.93
CA GLU A 16 -8.72 -27.79 23.71
C GLU A 16 -9.38 -27.16 22.47
N LYS A 17 -10.70 -26.96 22.51
CA LYS A 17 -11.45 -26.35 21.41
C LYS A 17 -11.12 -24.87 21.22
N VAL A 18 -10.87 -24.14 22.32
CA VAL A 18 -10.35 -22.77 22.26
C VAL A 18 -9.02 -22.72 21.52
N THR A 19 -8.09 -23.63 21.86
CA THR A 19 -6.78 -23.71 21.21
C THR A 19 -6.94 -24.05 19.73
N GLN A 20 -7.81 -25.02 19.41
CA GLN A 20 -8.11 -25.42 18.03
C GLN A 20 -8.66 -24.27 17.19
N LEU A 21 -9.63 -23.51 17.72
CA LEU A 21 -10.18 -22.35 17.02
C LEU A 21 -9.13 -21.25 16.83
N LYS A 22 -8.35 -20.93 17.88
CA LYS A 22 -7.29 -19.91 17.78
C LYS A 22 -6.23 -20.31 16.76
N GLN A 23 -5.88 -21.60 16.69
CA GLN A 23 -4.95 -22.12 15.68
C GLN A 23 -5.54 -22.05 14.26
N LEU A 24 -6.80 -22.43 14.08
CA LEU A 24 -7.51 -22.30 12.80
C LEU A 24 -7.47 -20.85 12.32
N ILE A 25 -7.90 -19.92 13.17
CA ILE A 25 -7.91 -18.50 12.84
C ILE A 25 -6.49 -18.04 12.52
N ARG A 26 -5.50 -18.39 13.33
CA ARG A 26 -4.10 -18.00 13.10
C ARG A 26 -3.57 -18.50 11.75
N VAL A 27 -3.78 -19.76 11.40
CA VAL A 27 -3.30 -20.35 10.13
C VAL A 27 -3.97 -19.69 8.93
N SER A 28 -5.30 -19.53 8.96
CA SER A 28 -6.05 -18.99 7.83
C SER A 28 -5.99 -17.45 7.71
N SER A 29 -5.66 -16.74 8.79
CA SER A 29 -5.48 -15.28 8.79
C SER A 29 -4.17 -14.84 8.16
N VAL A 30 -3.14 -15.70 8.19
CA VAL A 30 -1.83 -15.47 7.54
C VAL A 30 -1.98 -15.35 6.02
N GLU A 31 -2.94 -16.06 5.41
CA GLU A 31 -3.20 -15.97 3.97
C GLU A 31 -4.11 -14.79 3.58
N SER A 32 -4.89 -14.24 4.51
CA SER A 32 -5.98 -13.31 4.21
C SER A 32 -5.74 -11.85 4.65
N LYS A 33 -4.59 -11.54 5.27
CA LYS A 33 -4.22 -10.19 5.76
C LYS A 33 -5.25 -9.57 6.75
N ILE A 34 -6.07 -10.38 7.42
CA ILE A 34 -7.10 -9.95 8.38
C ILE A 34 -6.63 -10.24 9.81
N THR A 35 -6.79 -9.29 10.73
CA THR A 35 -6.42 -9.48 12.14
C THR A 35 -7.66 -9.76 13.00
N PHE A 36 -7.66 -10.90 13.70
CA PHE A 36 -8.71 -11.23 14.67
C PHE A 36 -8.16 -11.25 16.10
N ASP A 37 -8.87 -10.60 17.01
CA ASP A 37 -8.68 -10.72 18.45
C ASP A 37 -9.74 -11.67 19.00
N VAL A 38 -9.32 -12.77 19.63
CA VAL A 38 -10.24 -13.84 20.07
C VAL A 38 -10.26 -13.91 21.61
N ALA A 39 -11.30 -13.33 22.18
CA ALA A 39 -11.65 -13.45 23.59
C ALA A 39 -12.49 -14.71 23.83
N THR A 40 -12.49 -15.23 25.07
CA THR A 40 -13.25 -16.43 25.42
C THR A 40 -14.07 -16.24 26.68
N THR A 41 -15.26 -16.83 26.73
CA THR A 41 -16.13 -16.86 27.91
C THR A 41 -16.95 -18.16 27.92
N ASP A 42 -17.45 -18.55 29.08
CA ASP A 42 -18.38 -19.67 29.26
C ASP A 42 -19.67 -19.24 29.99
N SER A 43 -19.90 -17.93 30.16
CA SER A 43 -21.02 -17.39 30.92
C SER A 43 -21.68 -16.18 30.24
N VAL A 44 -22.98 -15.99 30.52
CA VAL A 44 -23.77 -14.84 30.06
C VAL A 44 -23.20 -13.51 30.57
N ASP A 45 -22.68 -13.48 31.80
CA ASP A 45 -22.06 -12.27 32.36
C ASP A 45 -20.79 -11.88 31.61
N GLY A 46 -19.96 -12.86 31.23
CA GLY A 46 -18.79 -12.61 30.40
C GLY A 46 -19.15 -12.09 29.00
N ILE A 47 -20.26 -12.55 28.42
CA ILE A 47 -20.78 -12.02 27.14
C ILE A 47 -21.15 -10.55 27.29
N LYS A 48 -21.95 -10.20 28.31
CA LYS A 48 -22.35 -8.80 28.55
C LYS A 48 -21.14 -7.90 28.81
N MET A 49 -20.12 -8.40 29.52
CA MET A 49 -18.87 -7.67 29.73
C MET A 49 -18.13 -7.39 28.43
N ALA A 50 -17.95 -8.41 27.58
CA ALA A 50 -17.27 -8.27 26.29
C ALA A 50 -17.99 -7.29 25.37
N LEU A 51 -19.33 -7.37 25.30
CA LEU A 51 -20.16 -6.45 24.52
C LEU A 51 -20.05 -4.99 24.97
N THR A 52 -19.80 -4.72 26.26
CA THR A 52 -19.80 -3.36 26.82
C THR A 52 -18.41 -2.74 26.90
N LYS A 53 -17.37 -3.53 27.25
CA LYS A 53 -16.02 -3.02 27.50
C LYS A 53 -15.10 -3.09 26.28
N GLU A 54 -15.17 -4.19 25.55
CA GLU A 54 -14.20 -4.52 24.52
C GLU A 54 -14.77 -4.39 23.13
N GLY A 55 -16.10 -4.35 22.95
CA GLY A 55 -16.71 -4.33 21.62
C GLY A 55 -16.52 -5.67 20.91
N CYS A 56 -17.57 -6.16 20.25
CA CYS A 56 -17.58 -7.50 19.67
C CYS A 56 -18.11 -7.43 18.24
N ASP A 57 -17.36 -8.00 17.30
CA ASP A 57 -17.74 -8.07 15.88
C ASP A 57 -18.43 -9.39 15.53
N LEU A 58 -18.10 -10.48 16.21
CA LEU A 58 -18.72 -11.78 16.00
C LEU A 58 -18.71 -12.60 17.29
N ILE A 59 -19.81 -13.28 17.58
CA ILE A 59 -19.86 -14.31 18.63
C ILE A 59 -19.82 -15.68 17.98
N LEU A 60 -18.87 -16.50 18.39
CA LEU A 60 -18.81 -17.91 18.06
C LEU A 60 -19.36 -18.68 19.26
N LEU A 61 -20.43 -19.45 19.07
CA LEU A 61 -21.05 -20.23 20.13
C LEU A 61 -20.74 -21.71 19.94
N GLN A 62 -20.02 -22.35 20.86
CA GLN A 62 -20.01 -23.81 20.87
C GLN A 62 -21.34 -24.35 21.37
N ASP A 63 -22.02 -25.17 20.58
CA ASP A 63 -23.16 -25.95 21.04
C ASP A 63 -22.69 -27.04 22.04
N SER A 64 -22.96 -26.79 23.31
CA SER A 64 -22.53 -27.61 24.45
C SER A 64 -23.39 -27.30 25.67
N PRO A 65 -23.75 -28.29 26.49
CA PRO A 65 -24.53 -28.07 27.72
C PRO A 65 -23.74 -27.35 28.83
N LYS A 66 -22.44 -27.07 28.60
CA LYS A 66 -21.56 -26.41 29.57
C LYS A 66 -21.45 -24.90 29.38
N VAL A 67 -22.06 -24.36 28.33
CA VAL A 67 -22.08 -22.92 28.02
C VAL A 67 -23.52 -22.48 27.79
N PRO A 68 -23.82 -21.16 27.81
CA PRO A 68 -25.16 -20.65 27.57
C PRO A 68 -25.71 -21.05 26.20
N ASP A 69 -27.02 -21.25 26.10
CA ASP A 69 -27.65 -21.58 24.83
C ASP A 69 -27.81 -20.35 23.92
N LEU A 70 -28.13 -20.58 22.64
CA LEU A 70 -28.26 -19.50 21.65
C LEU A 70 -29.30 -18.44 22.06
N LYS A 71 -30.36 -18.84 22.77
CA LYS A 71 -31.41 -17.92 23.19
C LYS A 71 -30.93 -17.02 24.31
N GLU A 72 -30.23 -17.58 25.30
CA GLU A 72 -29.59 -16.83 26.38
C GLU A 72 -28.57 -15.81 25.84
N ILE A 73 -27.83 -16.18 24.79
CA ILE A 73 -26.89 -15.29 24.10
C ILE A 73 -27.61 -14.17 23.36
N THR A 74 -28.65 -14.50 22.60
CA THR A 74 -29.43 -13.52 21.84
C THR A 74 -30.11 -12.51 22.78
N ASP A 75 -30.64 -12.97 23.90
CA ASP A 75 -31.20 -12.11 24.96
C ASP A 75 -30.14 -11.21 25.61
N ALA A 76 -28.90 -11.69 25.75
CA ALA A 76 -27.79 -10.92 26.28
C ALA A 76 -27.26 -9.85 25.31
N ILE A 77 -27.30 -10.12 24.00
CA ILE A 77 -26.95 -9.17 22.93
C ILE A 77 -27.97 -8.03 22.85
N GLY A 78 -29.26 -8.33 23.03
CA GLY A 78 -30.33 -7.34 23.06
C GLY A 78 -30.48 -6.58 21.72
N MET A 79 -30.46 -5.24 21.76
CA MET A 79 -30.57 -4.40 20.56
C MET A 79 -29.27 -4.26 19.76
N GLN A 80 -28.15 -4.81 20.25
CA GLN A 80 -26.89 -4.78 19.52
C GLN A 80 -26.95 -5.76 18.35
N SER A 81 -26.51 -5.38 17.15
CA SER A 81 -26.61 -6.24 15.95
C SER A 81 -25.40 -7.19 15.81
N VAL A 82 -25.01 -7.90 16.88
CA VAL A 82 -23.86 -8.83 16.88
C VAL A 82 -24.26 -10.18 16.29
N PRO A 83 -23.65 -10.61 15.16
CA PRO A 83 -23.94 -11.91 14.60
C PRO A 83 -23.43 -13.04 15.51
N VAL A 84 -24.19 -14.13 15.57
CA VAL A 84 -23.82 -15.35 16.30
C VAL A 84 -23.68 -16.49 15.30
N LEU A 85 -22.51 -17.11 15.23
CA LEU A 85 -22.28 -18.32 14.44
C LEU A 85 -22.12 -19.50 15.42
N VAL A 86 -22.89 -20.55 15.21
CA VAL A 86 -22.93 -21.71 16.12
C VAL A 86 -22.02 -22.82 15.60
N LEU A 87 -21.12 -23.30 16.45
CA LEU A 87 -20.23 -24.42 16.19
C LEU A 87 -20.82 -25.70 16.77
N VAL A 88 -21.09 -26.66 15.90
CA VAL A 88 -21.60 -27.99 16.26
C VAL A 88 -20.57 -29.06 15.91
N ALA A 89 -20.71 -30.25 16.51
CA ALA A 89 -19.92 -31.39 16.06
C ALA A 89 -20.33 -31.78 14.62
N GLU A 90 -19.36 -32.18 13.79
CA GLU A 90 -19.56 -32.57 12.38
C GLU A 90 -20.74 -33.53 12.18
N GLU A 91 -20.86 -34.54 13.04
CA GLU A 91 -21.91 -35.57 12.98
C GLU A 91 -23.32 -35.00 13.21
N GLN A 92 -23.42 -33.86 13.89
CA GLN A 92 -24.66 -33.17 14.25
C GLN A 92 -24.97 -31.99 13.31
N PHE A 93 -24.07 -31.67 12.38
CA PHE A 93 -24.16 -30.50 11.51
C PHE A 93 -25.48 -30.44 10.73
N LEU A 94 -25.84 -31.54 10.05
CA LEU A 94 -27.06 -31.60 9.23
C LEU A 94 -28.35 -31.53 10.07
N GLU A 95 -28.34 -32.13 11.27
CA GLU A 95 -29.51 -32.18 12.15
C GLU A 95 -29.79 -30.81 12.79
N LYS A 96 -28.75 -30.13 13.26
CA LYS A 96 -28.88 -28.89 14.04
C LYS A 96 -28.87 -27.61 13.22
N ARG A 97 -28.37 -27.63 11.98
CA ARG A 97 -28.24 -26.42 11.16
C ARG A 97 -29.57 -25.68 11.00
N GLN A 98 -30.63 -26.39 10.62
CA GLN A 98 -31.92 -25.76 10.36
C GLN A 98 -32.54 -25.16 11.62
N SER A 99 -32.51 -25.89 12.75
CA SER A 99 -33.12 -25.41 14.00
C SER A 99 -32.37 -24.21 14.57
N MET A 100 -31.04 -24.23 14.58
CA MET A 100 -30.22 -23.14 15.12
C MET A 100 -30.34 -21.85 14.30
N MET A 101 -30.44 -21.95 12.96
CA MET A 101 -30.71 -20.78 12.12
C MET A 101 -32.11 -20.20 12.34
N GLN A 102 -33.12 -21.04 12.60
CA GLN A 102 -34.47 -20.57 12.94
C GLN A 102 -34.54 -19.90 14.32
N GLU A 103 -33.66 -20.30 15.24
CA GLU A 103 -33.52 -19.71 16.57
C GLU A 103 -32.67 -18.42 16.59
N GLY A 104 -32.09 -18.03 15.45
CA GLY A 104 -31.42 -16.73 15.29
C GLY A 104 -29.92 -16.78 15.03
N ALA A 105 -29.33 -17.97 14.84
CA ALA A 105 -27.94 -18.08 14.41
C ALA A 105 -27.77 -17.54 12.98
N LEU A 106 -26.71 -16.77 12.74
CA LEU A 106 -26.35 -16.28 11.41
C LEU A 106 -26.00 -17.44 10.47
N ASP A 107 -25.17 -18.37 10.96
CA ASP A 107 -24.82 -19.60 10.27
C ASP A 107 -24.42 -20.66 11.30
N VAL A 108 -24.28 -21.90 10.83
CA VAL A 108 -23.78 -23.02 11.63
C VAL A 108 -22.52 -23.56 10.96
N GLY A 109 -21.50 -23.82 11.77
CA GLY A 109 -20.18 -24.27 11.35
C GLY A 109 -19.68 -25.46 12.19
N SER A 110 -18.52 -25.99 11.80
CA SER A 110 -17.87 -27.12 12.45
C SER A 110 -16.37 -26.86 12.51
N LEU A 111 -15.75 -27.10 13.68
CA LEU A 111 -14.29 -26.95 13.86
C LEU A 111 -13.50 -27.94 12.99
N GLN A 112 -14.12 -29.06 12.61
CA GLN A 112 -13.52 -30.07 11.73
C GLN A 112 -13.45 -29.62 10.27
N GLN A 113 -14.26 -28.63 9.86
CA GLN A 113 -14.26 -28.06 8.52
C GLN A 113 -13.55 -26.69 8.51
N SER A 114 -12.25 -26.70 8.81
CA SER A 114 -11.46 -25.48 9.08
C SER A 114 -11.61 -24.39 8.02
N ASP A 115 -11.46 -24.74 6.74
CA ASP A 115 -11.44 -23.78 5.64
C ASP A 115 -12.82 -23.17 5.40
N VAL A 116 -13.87 -23.97 5.57
CA VAL A 116 -15.27 -23.53 5.42
C VAL A 116 -15.64 -22.62 6.58
N LEU A 117 -15.29 -23.03 7.80
CA LEU A 117 -15.56 -22.26 9.01
C LEU A 117 -14.86 -20.89 8.96
N PHE A 118 -13.59 -20.85 8.55
CA PHE A 118 -12.87 -19.58 8.42
C PHE A 118 -13.56 -18.64 7.42
N LYS A 119 -13.99 -19.15 6.26
CA LYS A 119 -14.75 -18.35 5.27
C LYS A 119 -16.07 -17.85 5.83
N GLN A 120 -16.76 -18.64 6.64
CA GLN A 120 -18.00 -18.21 7.30
C GLN A 120 -17.74 -17.10 8.34
N ILE A 121 -16.66 -17.21 9.12
CA ILE A 121 -16.21 -16.19 10.09
C ILE A 121 -15.91 -14.86 9.38
N VAL A 122 -15.09 -14.91 8.32
CA VAL A 122 -14.72 -13.74 7.53
C VAL A 122 -15.97 -13.10 6.93
N ARG A 123 -16.84 -13.88 6.28
CA ARG A 123 -18.08 -13.37 5.67
C ARG A 123 -18.96 -12.65 6.70
N ALA A 124 -19.19 -13.27 7.86
CA ALA A 124 -20.04 -12.71 8.91
C ALA A 124 -19.53 -11.35 9.41
N ILE A 125 -18.22 -11.22 9.57
CA ILE A 125 -17.58 -9.99 10.06
C ILE A 125 -17.62 -8.88 9.00
N PHE A 126 -17.32 -9.20 7.75
CA PHE A 126 -17.42 -8.23 6.65
C PHE A 126 -18.85 -7.76 6.42
N GLU A 127 -19.82 -8.66 6.44
CA GLU A 127 -21.24 -8.29 6.33
C GLU A 127 -21.65 -7.31 7.45
N ARG A 128 -21.22 -7.57 8.69
CA ARG A 128 -21.44 -6.65 9.82
C ARG A 128 -20.79 -5.29 9.61
N LYS A 129 -19.50 -5.24 9.25
CA LYS A 129 -18.81 -3.95 9.04
C LYS A 129 -19.40 -3.17 7.88
N ASN A 130 -19.78 -3.83 6.80
CA ASN A 130 -20.44 -3.17 5.67
C ASN A 130 -21.77 -2.54 6.11
N GLN A 131 -22.55 -3.26 6.91
CA GLN A 131 -23.79 -2.71 7.48
C GLN A 131 -23.52 -1.55 8.45
N GLN A 132 -22.52 -1.66 9.32
CA GLN A 132 -22.14 -0.60 10.26
C GLN A 132 -21.64 0.64 9.51
N GLY A 133 -20.70 0.48 8.57
CA GLY A 133 -20.15 1.55 7.75
C GLY A 133 -21.22 2.23 6.90
N TYR A 134 -22.19 1.46 6.37
CA TYR A 134 -23.36 2.03 5.70
C TYR A 134 -24.19 2.90 6.64
N ARG A 135 -24.48 2.43 7.87
CA ARG A 135 -25.21 3.22 8.87
C ARG A 135 -24.46 4.48 9.30
N GLU A 136 -23.17 4.37 9.60
CA GLU A 136 -22.32 5.52 9.96
C GLU A 136 -22.24 6.54 8.82
N THR A 137 -22.16 6.07 7.58
CA THR A 137 -22.16 6.95 6.40
C THR A 137 -23.50 7.67 6.26
N LEU A 138 -24.62 6.96 6.44
CA LEU A 138 -25.95 7.58 6.47
C LEU A 138 -26.07 8.63 7.58
N GLU A 139 -25.59 8.33 8.78
CA GLU A 139 -25.61 9.27 9.91
C GLU A 139 -24.74 10.50 9.64
N LYS A 140 -23.52 10.32 9.12
CA LYS A 140 -22.63 11.43 8.73
C LYS A 140 -23.23 12.26 7.61
N ASN A 141 -23.83 11.64 6.61
CA ASN A 141 -24.52 12.34 5.52
C ASN A 141 -25.70 13.14 6.04
N ALA A 142 -26.49 12.58 6.97
CA ALA A 142 -27.58 13.30 7.62
C ALA A 142 -27.05 14.51 8.42
N GLN A 143 -25.97 14.34 9.19
CA GLN A 143 -25.32 15.43 9.93
C GLN A 143 -24.77 16.51 9.00
N LEU A 144 -24.08 16.13 7.92
CA LEU A 144 -23.55 17.07 6.93
C LEU A 144 -24.68 17.82 6.22
N ALA A 145 -25.78 17.14 5.88
CA ALA A 145 -26.96 17.78 5.31
C ALA A 145 -27.58 18.80 6.29
N GLU A 146 -27.66 18.47 7.58
CA GLU A 146 -28.14 19.37 8.62
C GLU A 146 -27.22 20.59 8.79
N ILE A 147 -25.90 20.38 8.88
CA ILE A 147 -24.91 21.46 8.97
C ILE A 147 -24.97 22.36 7.75
N THR A 148 -25.05 21.78 6.55
CA THR A 148 -25.15 22.53 5.29
C THR A 148 -26.42 23.38 5.25
N ALA A 149 -27.56 22.82 5.68
CA ALA A 149 -28.81 23.56 5.78
C ALA A 149 -28.74 24.70 6.80
N GLN A 150 -28.11 24.48 7.95
CA GLN A 150 -27.91 25.51 8.97
C GLN A 150 -27.00 26.65 8.46
N LEU A 151 -25.89 26.31 7.79
CA LEU A 151 -24.98 27.30 7.20
C LEU A 151 -25.67 28.12 6.10
N ALA A 152 -26.44 27.48 5.23
CA ALA A 152 -27.21 28.18 4.20
C ALA A 152 -28.25 29.13 4.80
N ALA A 153 -28.91 28.71 5.89
CA ALA A 153 -29.88 29.53 6.60
C ALA A 153 -29.26 30.74 7.31
N GLN A 154 -28.03 30.62 7.81
CA GLN A 154 -27.30 31.67 8.53
C GLN A 154 -26.46 32.59 7.64
N SER A 155 -26.29 32.27 6.36
CA SER A 155 -25.50 33.08 5.43
C SER A 155 -26.16 34.43 5.15
N GLU A 156 -25.34 35.48 5.06
CA GLU A 156 -25.75 36.80 4.56
C GLU A 156 -25.86 36.83 3.03
N ASP A 157 -25.30 35.83 2.34
CA ASP A 157 -25.42 35.67 0.89
C ASP A 157 -26.83 35.24 0.48
N LEU A 158 -27.24 35.61 -0.73
CA LEU A 158 -28.55 35.25 -1.25
C LEU A 158 -28.47 33.81 -1.78
N ILE A 159 -29.20 32.90 -1.14
CA ILE A 159 -29.23 31.48 -1.50
C ILE A 159 -30.66 31.04 -1.71
N ALA A 160 -30.96 30.48 -2.89
CA ALA A 160 -32.23 29.82 -3.14
C ALA A 160 -32.08 28.58 -4.02
N TYR A 161 -32.93 27.58 -3.79
CA TYR A 161 -33.03 26.36 -4.61
C TYR A 161 -34.29 26.42 -5.46
N PHE A 162 -34.19 26.02 -6.72
CA PHE A 162 -35.33 25.98 -7.64
C PHE A 162 -35.26 24.79 -8.61
N GLY A 163 -36.41 24.32 -9.07
CA GLY A 163 -36.50 23.16 -9.95
C GLY A 163 -35.84 23.41 -11.32
N ALA A 164 -35.04 22.46 -11.80
CA ALA A 164 -34.33 22.59 -13.07
C ALA A 164 -35.27 22.62 -14.30
N THR A 165 -36.47 22.07 -14.17
CA THR A 165 -37.43 21.91 -15.28
C THR A 165 -38.53 22.98 -15.27
N ASP A 166 -39.15 23.22 -14.11
CA ASP A 166 -40.26 24.16 -13.93
C ASP A 166 -39.81 25.55 -13.44
N GLY A 167 -38.59 25.65 -12.92
CA GLY A 167 -38.03 26.91 -12.40
C GLY A 167 -38.64 27.34 -11.07
N LEU A 168 -39.48 26.51 -10.43
CA LEU A 168 -40.18 26.88 -9.19
C LEU A 168 -39.24 26.84 -8.01
N PHE A 169 -39.35 27.82 -7.11
CA PHE A 169 -38.57 27.84 -5.89
C PHE A 169 -38.96 26.70 -4.96
N LEU A 170 -37.95 25.97 -4.48
CA LEU A 170 -38.05 24.86 -3.53
C LEU A 170 -37.63 25.29 -2.13
N TYR A 171 -36.75 26.29 -2.03
CA TYR A 171 -36.30 26.91 -0.79
C TYR A 171 -35.61 28.25 -1.07
N ALA A 172 -35.62 29.15 -0.09
CA ALA A 172 -34.79 30.35 -0.08
C ALA A 172 -34.38 30.68 1.36
N ASN A 173 -33.15 31.14 1.56
CA ASN A 173 -32.68 31.59 2.86
C ASN A 173 -33.24 32.98 3.22
N GLU A 174 -33.08 33.41 4.48
CA GLU A 174 -33.63 34.70 4.93
C GLU A 174 -33.04 35.90 4.17
N ALA A 175 -31.76 35.84 3.80
CA ALA A 175 -31.11 36.91 3.04
C ALA A 175 -31.77 37.09 1.67
N PHE A 176 -32.03 35.98 0.95
CA PHE A 176 -32.74 36.01 -0.33
C PHE A 176 -34.17 36.55 -0.19
N LEU A 177 -34.92 36.12 0.83
CA LEU A 177 -36.27 36.62 1.09
C LEU A 177 -36.26 38.12 1.40
N LYS A 178 -35.36 38.59 2.28
CA LYS A 178 -35.22 40.00 2.65
C LYS A 178 -34.83 40.86 1.46
N TYR A 179 -33.89 40.40 0.62
CA TYR A 179 -33.42 41.12 -0.56
C TYR A 179 -34.57 41.42 -1.53
N PHE A 180 -35.49 40.46 -1.74
CA PHE A 180 -36.67 40.64 -2.59
C PHE A 180 -37.94 41.07 -1.83
N GLY A 181 -37.84 41.37 -0.53
CA GLY A 181 -38.94 41.87 0.28
C GLY A 181 -40.04 40.86 0.61
N TRP A 182 -39.74 39.55 0.58
CA TRP A 182 -40.64 38.48 1.00
C TRP A 182 -40.61 38.28 2.52
N GLN A 183 -41.78 38.07 3.13
CA GLN A 183 -41.90 37.81 4.57
C GLN A 183 -41.66 36.33 4.91
N ASP A 184 -42.11 35.43 4.04
CA ASP A 184 -41.92 33.99 4.17
C ASP A 184 -41.73 33.31 2.81
N PHE A 185 -41.28 32.06 2.84
CA PHE A 185 -41.06 31.25 1.66
C PHE A 185 -42.36 30.80 0.96
N ASN A 186 -43.48 30.67 1.66
CA ASN A 186 -44.74 30.19 1.07
C ASN A 186 -45.26 31.16 0.00
N GLU A 187 -45.03 32.45 0.20
CA GLU A 187 -45.35 33.47 -0.81
C GLU A 187 -44.43 33.38 -2.05
N LEU A 188 -43.16 33.03 -1.86
CA LEU A 188 -42.17 32.87 -2.93
C LEU A 188 -42.40 31.59 -3.75
N ALA A 189 -42.81 30.49 -3.10
CA ALA A 189 -42.88 29.15 -3.69
C ALA A 189 -43.80 29.04 -4.93
N ALA A 190 -44.74 29.98 -5.10
CA ALA A 190 -45.63 30.05 -6.27
C ALA A 190 -45.02 30.79 -7.48
N THR A 191 -43.79 31.28 -7.37
CA THR A 191 -43.10 32.06 -8.41
C THR A 191 -41.94 31.26 -9.01
N THR A 192 -41.50 31.66 -10.20
CA THR A 192 -40.35 31.05 -10.86
C THR A 192 -39.09 31.91 -10.75
N ALA A 193 -37.92 31.28 -10.67
CA ALA A 193 -36.63 31.98 -10.63
C ALA A 193 -36.41 32.92 -11.84
N LEU A 194 -37.03 32.60 -12.98
CA LEU A 194 -36.96 33.43 -14.19
C LEU A 194 -37.63 34.80 -14.03
N GLU A 195 -38.68 34.91 -13.21
CA GLU A 195 -39.38 36.17 -12.95
C GLU A 195 -38.51 37.21 -12.24
N TYR A 196 -37.43 36.75 -11.59
CA TYR A 196 -36.48 37.59 -10.87
C TYR A 196 -35.29 38.00 -11.73
N ILE A 197 -35.29 37.66 -13.03
CA ILE A 197 -34.23 38.03 -13.98
C ILE A 197 -34.79 39.00 -15.01
N GLY A 198 -34.05 40.08 -15.28
CA GLY A 198 -34.42 41.07 -16.28
C GLY A 198 -34.73 40.49 -17.66
N ALA A 199 -35.75 41.03 -18.32
CA ALA A 199 -36.30 40.51 -19.58
C ALA A 199 -35.26 40.37 -20.71
N GLU A 200 -34.26 41.26 -20.76
CA GLU A 200 -33.18 41.21 -21.75
C GLU A 200 -32.23 40.02 -21.53
N GLN A 201 -32.13 39.52 -20.29
CA GLN A 201 -31.18 38.49 -19.88
C GLN A 201 -31.84 37.14 -19.59
N SER A 202 -33.17 37.04 -19.64
CA SER A 202 -33.91 35.79 -19.42
C SER A 202 -33.46 34.65 -20.34
N ALA A 203 -33.06 34.94 -21.59
CA ALA A 203 -32.54 33.94 -22.53
C ALA A 203 -31.16 33.39 -22.10
N SER A 204 -30.30 34.25 -21.55
CA SER A 204 -28.98 33.87 -21.04
C SER A 204 -29.12 32.99 -19.79
N PHE A 205 -29.98 33.39 -18.85
CA PHE A 205 -30.25 32.63 -17.62
C PHE A 205 -30.79 31.23 -17.91
N LYS A 206 -31.75 31.08 -18.84
CA LYS A 206 -32.24 29.76 -19.29
C LYS A 206 -31.12 28.87 -19.86
N LYS A 207 -30.17 29.48 -20.58
CA LYS A 207 -29.02 28.76 -21.11
C LYS A 207 -28.10 28.29 -19.98
N MET A 208 -27.84 29.15 -18.98
CA MET A 208 -27.07 28.79 -17.78
C MET A 208 -27.72 27.62 -17.04
N MET A 209 -29.03 27.68 -16.76
CA MET A 209 -29.78 26.58 -16.14
C MET A 209 -29.63 25.26 -16.91
N LYS A 210 -29.77 25.31 -18.24
CA LYS A 210 -29.67 24.13 -19.10
C LYS A 210 -28.26 23.53 -19.12
N ILE A 211 -27.23 24.38 -19.10
CA ILE A 211 -25.84 23.92 -19.03
C ILE A 211 -25.60 23.29 -17.66
N ALA A 212 -25.88 24.00 -16.56
CA ALA A 212 -25.70 23.50 -15.20
C ALA A 212 -26.41 22.14 -15.00
N SER A 213 -27.68 22.03 -15.41
CA SER A 213 -28.45 20.79 -15.27
C SER A 213 -27.92 19.62 -16.11
N LYS A 214 -27.23 19.88 -17.23
CA LYS A 214 -26.74 18.81 -18.13
C LYS A 214 -25.30 18.42 -17.89
N THR A 215 -24.45 19.39 -17.56
CA THR A 215 -23.01 19.18 -17.47
C THR A 215 -22.53 19.02 -16.03
N GLY A 216 -23.38 19.33 -15.04
CA GLY A 216 -23.00 19.36 -13.64
C GLY A 216 -22.06 20.53 -13.28
N LYS A 217 -21.74 21.41 -14.23
CA LYS A 217 -20.79 22.51 -14.03
C LYS A 217 -21.50 23.79 -13.62
N GLU A 218 -20.95 24.49 -12.64
CA GLU A 218 -21.41 25.82 -12.23
C GLU A 218 -21.34 26.82 -13.39
N GLN A 219 -22.25 27.77 -13.41
CA GLN A 219 -22.34 28.84 -14.41
C GLN A 219 -22.43 30.17 -13.69
N GLN A 220 -21.58 31.12 -14.04
CA GLN A 220 -21.55 32.44 -13.43
C GLN A 220 -21.74 33.52 -14.50
N ALA A 221 -22.59 34.50 -14.21
CA ALA A 221 -22.77 35.67 -15.06
C ALA A 221 -23.29 36.86 -14.25
N THR A 222 -22.94 38.07 -14.68
CA THR A 222 -23.56 39.29 -14.18
C THR A 222 -24.98 39.40 -14.75
N LEU A 223 -25.98 39.40 -13.88
CA LEU A 223 -27.40 39.46 -14.23
C LEU A 223 -28.09 40.59 -13.46
N ASN A 224 -29.06 41.21 -14.09
CA ASN A 224 -29.93 42.20 -13.49
C ASN A 224 -31.08 41.48 -12.79
N LEU A 225 -31.01 41.42 -11.46
CA LEU A 225 -32.03 40.85 -10.61
C LEU A 225 -33.15 41.87 -10.42
N ILE A 226 -34.38 41.49 -10.74
CA ILE A 226 -35.56 42.37 -10.64
C ILE A 226 -36.51 41.84 -9.58
N ASN A 227 -36.99 42.73 -8.72
CA ASN A 227 -38.11 42.43 -7.85
C ASN A 227 -39.43 42.55 -8.66
N PRO A 228 -40.18 41.46 -8.89
CA PRO A 228 -41.38 41.49 -9.72
C PRO A 228 -42.53 42.32 -9.11
N ARG A 229 -42.47 42.65 -7.81
CA ARG A 229 -43.50 43.43 -7.09
C ARG A 229 -43.19 44.93 -7.06
N SER A 230 -41.94 45.32 -6.85
CA SER A 230 -41.53 46.73 -6.80
C SER A 230 -41.00 47.26 -8.14
N GLY A 231 -40.51 46.38 -9.01
CA GLY A 231 -39.83 46.74 -10.26
C GLY A 231 -38.40 47.25 -10.04
N GLU A 232 -37.89 47.23 -8.81
CA GLU A 232 -36.50 47.56 -8.50
C GLU A 232 -35.57 46.52 -9.12
N ALA A 233 -34.46 46.99 -9.65
CA ALA A 233 -33.51 46.17 -10.39
C ALA A 233 -32.09 46.48 -9.91
N ALA A 234 -31.29 45.44 -9.69
CA ALA A 234 -29.90 45.55 -9.27
C ALA A 234 -29.03 44.57 -10.06
N GLU A 235 -27.88 45.05 -10.51
CA GLU A 235 -26.92 44.25 -11.24
C GLU A 235 -26.03 43.48 -10.27
N GLU A 236 -26.12 42.14 -10.32
CA GLU A 236 -25.47 41.24 -9.38
C GLU A 236 -24.70 40.13 -10.10
N VAL A 237 -23.64 39.62 -9.47
CA VAL A 237 -22.92 38.46 -9.99
C VAL A 237 -23.63 37.19 -9.51
N VAL A 238 -24.33 36.54 -10.43
CA VAL A 238 -25.15 35.36 -10.14
C VAL A 238 -24.39 34.10 -10.51
N THR A 239 -24.29 33.18 -9.56
CA THR A 239 -23.80 31.82 -9.77
C THR A 239 -24.96 30.84 -9.72
N ILE A 240 -25.06 29.96 -10.72
CA ILE A 240 -25.99 28.83 -10.75
C ILE A 240 -25.18 27.55 -10.68
N LYS A 241 -25.51 26.69 -9.72
CA LYS A 241 -24.88 25.37 -9.60
C LYS A 241 -25.92 24.26 -9.40
N PRO A 242 -25.65 23.02 -9.85
CA PRO A 242 -26.48 21.88 -9.51
C PRO A 242 -26.52 21.65 -8.01
N ALA A 243 -27.68 21.26 -7.49
CA ALA A 243 -27.88 20.99 -6.08
C ALA A 243 -28.93 19.88 -5.86
N MET A 244 -29.05 19.43 -4.62
CA MET A 244 -30.09 18.53 -4.16
C MET A 244 -30.82 19.18 -2.98
N HIS A 245 -32.14 19.26 -3.06
CA HIS A 245 -32.97 19.76 -1.96
C HIS A 245 -34.06 18.73 -1.68
N GLN A 246 -34.12 18.20 -0.45
CA GLN A 246 -35.04 17.12 -0.06
C GLN A 246 -35.04 15.95 -1.06
N GLU A 247 -33.83 15.50 -1.45
CA GLU A 247 -33.61 14.41 -2.42
C GLU A 247 -34.12 14.68 -3.86
N LEU A 248 -34.58 15.90 -4.14
CA LEU A 248 -34.97 16.31 -5.49
C LEU A 248 -33.81 17.05 -6.17
N PRO A 249 -33.43 16.66 -7.41
CA PRO A 249 -32.42 17.37 -8.18
C PRO A 249 -32.93 18.77 -8.54
N CYS A 250 -32.14 19.77 -8.19
CA CYS A 250 -32.49 21.18 -8.37
C CYS A 250 -31.27 22.00 -8.76
N LEU A 251 -31.47 23.31 -8.91
CA LEU A 251 -30.42 24.29 -9.12
C LEU A 251 -30.39 25.23 -7.92
N GLU A 252 -29.19 25.58 -7.46
CA GLU A 252 -28.96 26.67 -6.50
C GLU A 252 -28.65 27.94 -7.27
N ILE A 253 -29.31 29.04 -6.91
CA ILE A 253 -28.88 30.41 -7.24
C ILE A 253 -28.16 30.99 -6.03
N PHE A 254 -26.95 31.49 -6.26
CA PHE A 254 -26.07 32.04 -5.25
C PHE A 254 -25.59 33.43 -5.67
N VAL A 255 -25.71 34.43 -4.78
CA VAL A 255 -25.17 35.78 -4.97
C VAL A 255 -24.46 36.21 -3.69
N ALA A 256 -23.15 36.44 -3.78
CA ALA A 256 -22.35 36.87 -2.64
C ALA A 256 -22.65 38.34 -2.27
N GLN A 257 -22.97 38.61 -1.01
CA GLN A 257 -23.21 39.99 -0.55
C GLN A 257 -21.89 40.63 -0.11
N SER A 258 -21.55 41.79 -0.70
CA SER A 258 -20.37 42.55 -0.32
C SER A 258 -20.70 43.52 0.81
N ASN A 259 -20.14 43.32 2.02
CA ASN A 259 -20.24 44.30 3.09
C ASN A 259 -19.47 45.59 2.72
N ALA A 260 -20.20 46.59 2.21
CA ALA A 260 -19.68 47.93 1.94
C ALA A 260 -19.36 48.66 3.25
N GLY A 261 -18.08 48.75 3.63
CA GLY A 261 -17.67 49.67 4.72
C GLY A 261 -16.53 49.26 5.63
N GLN A 262 -15.87 48.12 5.41
CA GLN A 262 -14.56 47.88 6.00
C GLN A 262 -13.59 47.69 4.85
N THR A 263 -12.42 48.35 4.96
CA THR A 263 -11.23 48.06 4.13
C THR A 263 -11.27 46.59 3.80
N ALA A 264 -11.25 46.29 2.49
CA ALA A 264 -11.37 44.94 1.94
C ALA A 264 -10.91 43.97 3.02
N PRO A 265 -11.76 43.05 3.53
CA PRO A 265 -11.19 41.94 4.23
C PRO A 265 -10.15 41.49 3.23
N VAL A 266 -8.86 41.58 3.64
CA VAL A 266 -7.75 40.96 2.94
C VAL A 266 -8.40 39.72 2.41
N VAL A 267 -8.40 39.56 1.08
CA VAL A 267 -8.79 38.29 0.51
C VAL A 267 -7.92 37.35 1.31
N VAL A 268 -8.52 36.75 2.33
CA VAL A 268 -8.10 35.50 2.84
C VAL A 268 -8.54 34.72 1.62
N GLU A 269 -7.70 34.74 0.57
CA GLU A 269 -6.85 33.61 0.26
C GLU A 269 -6.73 32.93 1.60
N ALA A 270 -7.78 32.15 1.93
CA ALA A 270 -7.69 31.01 2.80
C ALA A 270 -6.49 30.39 2.18
N THR A 271 -5.34 30.67 2.80
CA THR A 271 -4.03 30.44 2.20
C THR A 271 -4.16 28.98 1.92
N PRO A 272 -4.38 28.60 0.64
CA PRO A 272 -5.15 27.40 0.32
C PRO A 272 -4.52 26.34 1.16
N SER A 273 -5.21 25.85 2.20
CA SER A 273 -4.59 24.94 3.16
C SER A 273 -3.96 23.91 2.25
N LEU A 274 -2.64 23.74 2.22
CA LEU A 274 -1.92 23.28 1.03
C LEU A 274 -2.57 22.09 0.27
N ALA A 275 -3.31 21.26 1.01
CA ALA A 275 -4.35 20.33 0.59
C ALA A 275 -5.44 20.79 -0.44
N SER A 276 -5.77 22.08 -0.61
CA SER A 276 -6.89 22.57 -1.45
C SER A 276 -6.52 22.76 -2.92
N GLN A 277 -5.25 22.56 -3.28
CA GLN A 277 -4.78 22.59 -4.66
C GLN A 277 -4.71 21.19 -5.29
N PHE A 278 -5.01 20.15 -4.51
CA PHE A 278 -5.23 18.79 -4.98
C PHE A 278 -6.72 18.51 -5.10
N TYR A 279 -7.14 17.68 -6.07
CA TYR A 279 -8.48 17.10 -6.00
C TYR A 279 -8.59 16.30 -4.69
N ASN A 280 -9.68 16.50 -3.93
CA ASN A 280 -10.05 15.60 -2.84
C ASN A 280 -10.15 14.17 -3.42
N ARG A 281 -9.56 13.16 -2.77
CA ARG A 281 -9.58 11.75 -3.22
C ARG A 281 -10.96 11.30 -3.70
N LEU A 282 -12.02 11.63 -2.98
CA LEU A 282 -13.41 11.31 -3.37
C LEU A 282 -13.81 12.04 -4.66
N ALA A 283 -13.55 13.34 -4.74
CA ALA A 283 -13.84 14.14 -5.93
C ALA A 283 -12.99 13.71 -7.14
N PHE A 284 -11.76 13.25 -6.93
CA PHE A 284 -10.92 12.69 -7.99
C PHE A 284 -11.54 11.40 -8.52
N ILE A 285 -11.90 10.45 -7.63
CA ILE A 285 -12.53 9.19 -7.99
C ILE A 285 -13.87 9.41 -8.71
N GLU A 286 -14.70 10.35 -8.24
CA GLU A 286 -15.95 10.72 -8.92
C GLU A 286 -15.68 11.26 -10.33
N ASN A 287 -14.64 12.08 -10.49
CA ASN A 287 -14.24 12.62 -11.79
C ASN A 287 -13.65 11.57 -12.74
N LEU A 288 -13.12 10.44 -12.24
CA LEU A 288 -12.60 9.35 -13.08
C LEU A 288 -13.68 8.78 -14.01
N SER A 289 -14.95 8.83 -13.61
CA SER A 289 -16.08 8.40 -14.44
C SER A 289 -16.15 9.10 -15.80
N ASN A 290 -15.66 10.33 -15.90
CA ASN A 290 -15.62 11.09 -17.16
C ASN A 290 -14.55 10.59 -18.14
N PHE A 291 -13.62 9.75 -17.68
CA PHE A 291 -12.44 9.33 -18.45
C PHE A 291 -12.42 7.83 -18.76
N VAL A 292 -13.46 7.11 -18.33
CA VAL A 292 -13.70 5.70 -18.64
C VAL A 292 -13.85 5.51 -20.16
N GLY A 293 -13.24 4.44 -20.69
CA GLY A 293 -13.34 4.09 -22.12
C GLY A 293 -12.47 4.93 -23.07
N SER A 294 -11.61 5.81 -22.53
CA SER A 294 -10.70 6.68 -23.31
C SER A 294 -9.24 6.21 -23.31
N SER A 295 -8.98 4.92 -23.08
CA SER A 295 -7.63 4.38 -22.83
C SER A 295 -6.89 5.17 -21.75
N SER A 296 -7.54 5.30 -20.60
CA SER A 296 -7.05 6.10 -19.47
C SER A 296 -6.34 5.22 -18.44
N TRP A 297 -5.32 5.78 -17.81
CA TRP A 297 -4.45 5.07 -16.86
C TRP A 297 -4.26 5.91 -15.61
N LEU A 298 -4.27 5.24 -14.47
CA LEU A 298 -3.89 5.81 -13.19
C LEU A 298 -2.43 5.49 -12.93
N VAL A 299 -1.66 6.47 -12.49
CA VAL A 299 -0.27 6.34 -12.10
C VAL A 299 -0.13 6.83 -10.67
N SER A 300 0.26 5.94 -9.75
CA SER A 300 0.64 6.30 -8.39
C SER A 300 2.11 6.65 -8.36
N LEU A 301 2.45 7.74 -7.69
CA LEU A 301 3.80 8.21 -7.43
C LEU A 301 3.97 8.30 -5.91
N VAL A 302 4.82 7.45 -5.34
CA VAL A 302 5.00 7.26 -3.90
C VAL A 302 6.37 7.78 -3.48
N LEU A 303 6.40 8.66 -2.48
CA LEU A 303 7.63 9.19 -1.90
C LEU A 303 8.23 8.16 -0.95
N GLU A 304 9.42 7.65 -1.26
CA GLU A 304 10.03 6.54 -0.51
C GLU A 304 10.47 6.97 0.90
N ASP A 305 11.09 8.14 1.04
CA ASP A 305 11.56 8.66 2.34
C ASP A 305 10.50 9.50 3.08
N TYR A 306 9.21 9.21 2.87
CA TYR A 306 8.10 9.99 3.43
C TYR A 306 8.20 10.15 4.95
N PHE A 307 8.50 9.07 5.69
CA PHE A 307 8.49 9.10 7.15
C PHE A 307 9.60 9.99 7.72
N ASN A 308 10.81 9.91 7.19
CA ASN A 308 11.91 10.76 7.66
C ASN A 308 11.70 12.21 7.22
N PHE A 309 11.20 12.44 6.01
CA PHE A 309 10.82 13.79 5.56
C PHE A 309 9.79 14.41 6.52
N ARG A 310 8.68 13.71 6.77
CA ARG A 310 7.59 14.20 7.62
C ARG A 310 8.06 14.41 9.06
N LYS A 311 8.88 13.51 9.60
CA LYS A 311 9.44 13.61 10.96
C LYS A 311 10.38 14.81 11.09
N LYS A 312 11.20 15.07 10.07
CA LYS A 312 12.23 16.11 10.08
C LYS A 312 11.69 17.51 9.80
N TYR A 313 10.73 17.63 8.88
CA TYR A 313 10.25 18.92 8.38
C TYR A 313 8.78 19.22 8.69
N GLY A 314 8.00 18.23 9.14
CA GLY A 314 6.60 18.39 9.51
C GLY A 314 5.62 18.33 8.33
N VAL A 315 4.33 18.26 8.66
CA VAL A 315 3.24 18.03 7.69
C VAL A 315 3.04 19.22 6.74
N GLU A 316 3.16 20.45 7.22
CA GLU A 316 2.96 21.65 6.37
C GLU A 316 4.03 21.76 5.27
N VAL A 317 5.28 21.41 5.58
CA VAL A 317 6.38 21.41 4.62
C VAL A 317 6.23 20.27 3.61
N LEU A 318 5.69 19.12 4.04
CA LEU A 318 5.37 17.99 3.16
C LEU A 318 4.27 18.34 2.16
N GLU A 319 3.20 18.99 2.60
CA GLU A 319 2.15 19.44 1.68
C GLU A 319 2.66 20.52 0.72
N SER A 320 3.56 21.39 1.18
CA SER A 320 4.29 22.36 0.32
C SER A 320 5.17 21.67 -0.72
N TYR A 321 5.83 20.59 -0.33
CA TYR A 321 6.65 19.77 -1.21
C TYR A 321 5.82 19.15 -2.33
N PHE A 322 4.76 18.41 -1.99
CA PHE A 322 3.90 17.77 -2.98
C PHE A 322 3.22 18.79 -3.88
N LEU A 323 2.81 19.95 -3.36
CA LEU A 323 2.25 20.99 -4.20
C LEU A 323 3.26 21.56 -5.20
N GLY A 324 4.49 21.80 -4.74
CA GLY A 324 5.57 22.27 -5.59
C GLY A 324 5.93 21.25 -6.68
N LEU A 325 5.93 19.97 -6.32
CA LEU A 325 6.11 18.86 -7.24
C LEU A 325 4.98 18.79 -8.28
N ALA A 326 3.72 18.94 -7.85
CA ALA A 326 2.58 18.93 -8.76
C ALA A 326 2.68 20.05 -9.80
N LYS A 327 3.08 21.26 -9.38
CA LYS A 327 3.33 22.40 -10.29
C LYS A 327 4.51 22.15 -11.22
N HIS A 328 5.55 21.46 -10.75
CA HIS A 328 6.69 21.07 -11.56
C HIS A 328 6.26 20.12 -12.70
N LEU A 329 5.43 19.13 -12.38
CA LEU A 329 4.91 18.16 -13.34
C LEU A 329 3.89 18.78 -14.31
N ASP A 330 2.98 19.64 -13.81
CA ASP A 330 1.96 20.33 -14.62
C ASP A 330 2.58 21.28 -15.67
N ALA A 331 3.76 21.84 -15.38
CA ALA A 331 4.50 22.65 -16.34
C ALA A 331 5.06 21.85 -17.54
N GLN A 332 5.17 20.52 -17.40
CA GLN A 332 5.76 19.63 -18.41
C GLN A 332 4.71 18.78 -19.12
N ILE A 333 3.57 18.52 -18.48
CA ILE A 333 2.52 17.62 -18.99
C ILE A 333 1.22 18.39 -19.15
N SER A 334 0.79 18.60 -20.39
CA SER A 334 -0.47 19.27 -20.69
C SER A 334 -1.68 18.42 -20.28
N ASN A 335 -2.68 19.04 -19.62
CA ASN A 335 -3.90 18.39 -19.13
C ASN A 335 -3.66 17.26 -18.11
N LEU A 336 -2.65 17.43 -17.24
CA LEU A 336 -2.37 16.48 -16.16
C LEU A 336 -3.42 16.64 -15.05
N HIS A 337 -4.20 15.59 -14.81
CA HIS A 337 -5.09 15.53 -13.64
C HIS A 337 -4.39 14.77 -12.53
N TYR A 338 -4.38 15.32 -11.31
CA TYR A 338 -3.68 14.71 -10.19
C TYR A 338 -4.40 14.92 -8.85
N ALA A 339 -4.26 13.97 -7.93
CA ALA A 339 -4.82 14.04 -6.59
C ALA A 339 -3.82 13.58 -5.54
N ARG A 340 -3.90 14.17 -4.34
CA ARG A 340 -3.28 13.57 -3.15
C ARG A 340 -4.09 12.35 -2.78
N TYR A 341 -3.47 11.19 -2.94
CA TYR A 341 -4.15 9.91 -2.92
C TYR A 341 -3.93 9.16 -1.59
N SER A 342 -2.74 9.32 -1.00
CA SER A 342 -2.43 9.01 0.41
C SER A 342 -1.48 10.08 0.98
N ASP A 343 -0.98 9.88 2.21
CA ASP A 343 -0.01 10.82 2.82
C ASP A 343 1.38 10.74 2.16
N GLU A 344 1.83 9.55 1.73
CA GLU A 344 3.10 9.38 1.01
C GLU A 344 2.97 9.42 -0.52
N SER A 345 1.77 9.51 -1.09
CA SER A 345 1.59 9.41 -2.55
C SER A 345 0.70 10.47 -3.18
N MET A 346 0.89 10.64 -4.50
CA MET A 346 -0.04 11.31 -5.39
C MET A 346 -0.40 10.41 -6.56
N VAL A 347 -1.64 10.50 -7.04
CA VAL A 347 -2.08 9.77 -8.24
C VAL A 347 -2.30 10.74 -9.38
N LEU A 348 -1.78 10.37 -10.54
CA LEU A 348 -1.90 11.07 -11.81
C LEU A 348 -2.84 10.29 -12.73
N LEU A 349 -3.66 10.98 -13.51
CA LEU A 349 -4.49 10.40 -14.55
C LEU A 349 -3.93 10.78 -15.92
N LEU A 350 -3.57 9.76 -16.68
CA LEU A 350 -3.11 9.85 -18.05
C LEU A 350 -4.24 9.42 -18.99
N THR A 351 -4.66 10.29 -19.91
CA THR A 351 -5.74 10.00 -20.86
C THR A 351 -5.18 9.69 -22.25
N ASN A 352 -5.95 9.00 -23.10
CA ASN A 352 -5.62 8.72 -24.51
C ASN A 352 -4.24 8.06 -24.71
N SER A 353 -3.85 7.19 -23.78
CA SER A 353 -2.51 6.60 -23.75
C SER A 353 -2.59 5.07 -23.87
N ASP A 354 -1.67 4.49 -24.64
CA ASP A 354 -1.49 3.04 -24.70
C ASP A 354 -0.46 2.57 -23.67
N MET A 355 -0.44 1.27 -23.37
CA MET A 355 0.41 0.70 -22.31
C MET A 355 1.90 1.03 -22.48
N THR A 356 2.40 1.12 -23.73
CA THR A 356 3.81 1.42 -24.01
C THR A 356 4.17 2.89 -23.90
N LYS A 357 3.18 3.78 -24.01
CA LYS A 357 3.31 5.21 -23.70
C LYS A 357 3.24 5.48 -22.21
N VAL A 358 2.41 4.74 -21.46
CA VAL A 358 2.24 4.96 -20.02
C VAL A 358 3.47 4.56 -19.23
N ASP A 359 4.14 3.46 -19.61
CA ASP A 359 5.37 3.02 -18.94
C ASP A 359 6.50 4.07 -19.14
N ARG A 360 6.69 4.53 -20.38
CA ARG A 360 7.65 5.60 -20.71
C ARG A 360 7.31 6.94 -20.07
N LEU A 361 6.03 7.30 -20.05
CA LEU A 361 5.59 8.55 -19.43
C LEU A 361 5.69 8.48 -17.91
N GLY A 362 5.43 7.33 -17.30
CA GLY A 362 5.63 7.06 -15.87
C GLY A 362 7.10 7.19 -15.46
N MET A 363 8.03 6.59 -16.21
CA MET A 363 9.47 6.77 -15.98
C MET A 363 9.90 8.22 -16.15
N ALA A 364 9.37 8.93 -17.15
CA ALA A 364 9.67 10.35 -17.35
C ALA A 364 9.10 11.24 -16.23
N ILE A 365 7.94 10.88 -15.68
CA ILE A 365 7.33 11.54 -14.52
C ILE A 365 8.20 11.34 -13.28
N VAL A 366 8.69 10.12 -13.02
CA VAL A 366 9.60 9.85 -11.89
C VAL A 366 10.90 10.63 -12.04
N ALA A 367 11.57 10.54 -13.19
CA ALA A 367 12.82 11.28 -13.42
C ALA A 367 12.64 12.81 -13.28
N SER A 368 11.48 13.33 -13.70
CA SER A 368 11.10 14.72 -13.50
C SER A 368 10.85 15.06 -12.03
N ALA A 369 10.13 14.18 -11.32
CA ALA A 369 9.84 14.31 -9.90
C ALA A 369 11.09 14.26 -9.03
N GLU A 370 12.04 13.38 -9.35
CA GLU A 370 13.34 13.32 -8.70
C GLU A 370 14.14 14.58 -9.03
N GLY A 371 14.15 15.02 -10.29
CA GLY A 371 14.77 16.29 -10.69
C GLY A 371 14.24 17.55 -9.98
N TYR A 372 13.10 17.47 -9.28
CA TYR A 372 12.54 18.55 -8.50
C TYR A 372 13.28 18.76 -7.17
N VAL A 373 13.94 19.91 -7.04
CA VAL A 373 14.55 20.34 -5.76
C VAL A 373 13.61 21.31 -5.06
N PHE A 374 13.06 20.87 -3.93
CA PHE A 374 12.22 21.72 -3.08
C PHE A 374 13.08 22.64 -2.23
N LYS A 375 12.75 23.94 -2.24
CA LYS A 375 13.41 24.97 -1.42
C LYS A 375 12.37 25.80 -0.70
N ALA A 376 12.35 25.72 0.63
CA ALA A 376 11.51 26.54 1.49
C ALA A 376 12.27 26.96 2.76
N GLY A 377 12.61 28.25 2.88
CA GLY A 377 13.49 28.73 3.95
C GLY A 377 14.87 28.09 3.86
N ASP A 378 15.33 27.48 4.96
CA ASP A 378 16.59 26.72 5.04
C ASP A 378 16.44 25.24 4.64
N VAL A 379 15.23 24.80 4.26
CA VAL A 379 14.97 23.42 3.85
C VAL A 379 15.28 23.26 2.36
N SER A 380 16.20 22.34 2.04
CA SER A 380 16.44 21.84 0.70
C SER A 380 16.21 20.33 0.72
N PHE A 381 15.31 19.84 -0.13
CA PHE A 381 15.01 18.42 -0.22
C PHE A 381 14.90 17.96 -1.67
N HIS A 382 15.30 16.71 -1.88
CA HIS A 382 15.25 15.96 -3.11
C HIS A 382 14.63 14.62 -2.75
N GLY A 383 13.52 14.26 -3.40
CA GLY A 383 12.79 13.04 -3.08
C GLY A 383 13.03 11.96 -4.11
N SER A 384 13.17 10.72 -3.64
CA SER A 384 13.13 9.51 -4.45
C SER A 384 11.70 9.01 -4.54
N PHE A 385 11.31 8.51 -5.71
CA PHE A 385 9.94 8.06 -5.95
C PHE A 385 9.87 6.71 -6.62
N SER A 386 9.02 5.84 -6.09
CA SER A 386 8.51 4.70 -6.83
C SER A 386 7.23 5.07 -7.56
N PHE A 387 6.95 4.37 -8.66
CA PHE A 387 5.69 4.52 -9.38
C PHE A 387 5.05 3.18 -9.70
N SER A 388 3.73 3.21 -9.83
CA SER A 388 2.93 2.07 -10.26
C SER A 388 1.77 2.56 -11.09
N TYR A 389 1.27 1.75 -12.01
CA TYR A 389 0.17 2.17 -12.86
C TYR A 389 -0.79 1.05 -13.19
N THR A 390 -2.04 1.42 -13.44
CA THR A 390 -3.09 0.49 -13.85
C THR A 390 -4.08 1.17 -14.79
N ASN A 391 -4.72 0.39 -15.64
CA ASN A 391 -5.72 0.91 -16.57
C ASN A 391 -7.02 1.20 -15.80
N LEU A 392 -7.65 2.34 -16.09
CA LEU A 392 -8.92 2.75 -15.47
C LEU A 392 -10.11 1.85 -15.90
N GLY A 393 -9.97 1.17 -17.04
CA GLY A 393 -10.97 0.31 -17.63
C GLY A 393 -11.99 1.05 -18.51
N ASP A 394 -12.88 0.28 -19.13
CA ASP A 394 -13.90 0.76 -20.07
C ASP A 394 -15.29 0.92 -19.44
N SER A 395 -15.43 0.71 -18.12
CA SER A 395 -16.69 0.90 -17.39
C SER A 395 -16.51 1.63 -16.07
N VAL A 396 -17.56 2.32 -15.60
CA VAL A 396 -17.58 3.02 -14.32
C VAL A 396 -17.47 2.05 -13.13
N GLU A 397 -18.01 0.84 -13.28
CA GLU A 397 -17.88 -0.25 -12.29
C GLU A 397 -16.41 -0.67 -12.09
N GLY A 398 -15.59 -0.58 -13.15
CA GLY A 398 -14.17 -0.92 -13.11
C GLY A 398 -13.25 0.10 -12.42
N ILE A 399 -13.75 1.30 -12.08
CA ILE A 399 -12.95 2.36 -11.43
C ILE A 399 -12.52 1.92 -10.03
N ILE A 400 -13.43 1.31 -9.26
CA ILE A 400 -13.14 0.84 -7.91
C ILE A 400 -12.05 -0.26 -7.95
N ASP A 401 -12.18 -1.20 -8.88
CA ASP A 401 -11.18 -2.25 -9.10
C ASP A 401 -9.84 -1.68 -9.60
N ALA A 402 -9.85 -0.63 -10.41
CA ALA A 402 -8.64 0.06 -10.86
C ALA A 402 -7.94 0.76 -9.69
N CYS A 403 -8.67 1.47 -8.83
CA CYS A 403 -8.11 2.05 -7.61
C CYS A 403 -7.55 0.96 -6.67
N ALA A 404 -8.29 -0.12 -6.41
CA ALA A 404 -7.82 -1.23 -5.58
C ALA A 404 -6.55 -1.89 -6.13
N ARG A 405 -6.48 -2.13 -7.46
CA ARG A 405 -5.26 -2.63 -8.11
C ARG A 405 -4.10 -1.65 -8.00
N LEU A 406 -4.36 -0.35 -8.07
CA LEU A 406 -3.33 0.67 -7.91
C LEU A 406 -2.79 0.67 -6.47
N ASP A 407 -3.67 0.52 -5.48
CA ASP A 407 -3.32 0.41 -4.06
C ASP A 407 -2.42 -0.82 -3.82
N ASP A 408 -2.76 -1.96 -4.44
CA ASP A 408 -1.97 -3.20 -4.36
C ASP A 408 -0.59 -3.04 -5.02
N LEU A 409 -0.53 -2.45 -6.22
CA LEU A 409 0.70 -2.29 -6.97
C LEU A 409 1.66 -1.28 -6.33
N SER A 410 1.12 -0.22 -5.73
CA SER A 410 1.90 0.88 -5.14
C SER A 410 2.43 0.61 -3.73
N GLY A 411 2.14 -0.56 -3.14
CA GLY A 411 2.57 -0.90 -1.78
C GLY A 411 1.90 -0.07 -0.67
N LEU A 412 0.97 0.83 -1.00
CA LEU A 412 0.26 1.71 -0.06
C LEU A 412 -0.69 0.94 0.91
N LEU A 413 -0.87 -0.36 0.68
CA LEU A 413 -1.63 -1.30 1.51
C LEU A 413 -0.76 -2.01 2.59
N GLU A 414 0.48 -1.56 2.83
CA GLU A 414 1.32 -2.09 3.90
C GLU A 414 0.82 -1.65 5.29
N THR A 415 -0.13 -2.40 5.84
CA THR A 415 -0.50 -2.34 7.25
C THR A 415 0.67 -2.80 8.14
N ARG A 416 1.21 -1.84 8.88
CA ARG A 416 2.24 -2.00 9.91
C ARG A 416 1.70 -2.77 11.11
N VAL A 417 2.47 -3.75 11.58
CA VAL A 417 2.24 -4.49 12.84
C VAL A 417 2.60 -3.56 14.00
N VAL A 418 1.79 -3.59 15.07
CA VAL A 418 2.10 -3.01 16.39
C VAL A 418 1.85 -4.10 17.45
N PHE A 419 2.91 -4.61 18.08
CA PHE A 419 2.85 -5.45 19.27
C PHE A 419 2.67 -4.56 20.49
N THR A 420 1.59 -4.77 21.23
CA THR A 420 1.46 -4.23 22.59
C THR A 420 1.51 -5.39 23.58
N ASP A 421 2.71 -5.73 24.02
CA ASP A 421 2.85 -6.66 25.14
C ASP A 421 2.66 -5.90 26.45
N LYS A 422 1.51 -6.18 27.10
CA LYS A 422 1.42 -6.04 28.55
C LYS A 422 2.28 -7.14 29.17
N LYS A 423 3.33 -6.70 29.87
CA LYS A 423 4.13 -7.45 30.85
C LYS A 423 3.30 -8.50 31.60
N GLU A 424 3.73 -9.75 31.56
CA GLU A 424 4.32 -10.46 32.70
C GLU A 424 4.64 -11.93 32.34
N GLU A 425 5.71 -12.43 32.97
CA GLU A 425 6.13 -13.84 33.06
C GLU A 425 6.76 -14.53 31.84
N SER A 426 8.09 -14.43 31.74
CA SER A 426 8.95 -15.62 31.82
C SER A 426 10.43 -15.27 31.97
N THR A 427 10.84 -14.93 33.20
CA THR A 427 12.24 -15.04 33.61
C THR A 427 12.48 -16.46 34.11
N ARG A 428 13.05 -17.34 33.27
CA ARG A 428 14.01 -18.39 33.69
C ARG A 428 14.45 -19.30 32.53
N ALA A 429 15.75 -19.59 32.54
CA ALA A 429 16.57 -20.28 31.54
C ALA A 429 16.82 -19.40 30.31
N ILE A 430 18.04 -18.99 29.99
CA ILE A 430 19.20 -19.85 29.77
C ILE A 430 20.47 -19.09 30.18
N GLN A 431 21.29 -19.73 31.02
CA GLN A 431 22.66 -19.29 31.33
C GLN A 431 23.61 -20.32 30.71
N ALA A 432 24.73 -19.81 30.18
CA ALA A 432 25.88 -20.47 29.56
C ALA A 432 25.78 -20.71 28.04
N VAL A 433 26.40 -19.84 27.24
CA VAL A 433 27.82 -19.95 26.80
C VAL A 433 28.38 -18.54 26.58
N GLN A 434 29.54 -18.26 27.16
CA GLN A 434 30.33 -17.05 26.93
C GLN A 434 31.11 -17.19 25.62
N HIS A 435 31.11 -16.17 24.76
CA HIS A 435 32.29 -15.39 24.34
C HIS A 435 31.80 -14.18 23.52
N GLY A 436 31.92 -12.97 24.07
CA GLY A 436 32.05 -11.71 23.32
C GLY A 436 30.96 -11.26 22.34
N VAL A 437 29.70 -11.70 22.45
CA VAL A 437 28.60 -11.16 21.64
C VAL A 437 27.81 -10.15 22.49
N GLU A 438 27.64 -8.95 21.97
CA GLU A 438 26.72 -7.94 22.50
C GLU A 438 25.31 -8.52 22.47
N ILE A 439 24.77 -8.90 23.63
CA ILE A 439 23.43 -9.49 23.73
C ILE A 439 22.42 -8.35 23.59
N LEU A 440 21.71 -8.30 22.46
CA LEU A 440 20.60 -7.37 22.28
C LEU A 440 19.44 -7.77 23.21
N GLU A 441 18.96 -6.84 24.02
CA GLU A 441 17.71 -7.02 24.75
C GLU A 441 16.53 -6.79 23.78
N VAL A 442 15.43 -7.52 23.98
CA VAL A 442 14.22 -7.43 23.12
C VAL A 442 13.68 -6.00 23.00
N SER A 443 13.92 -5.15 24.00
CA SER A 443 13.50 -3.74 24.01
C SER A 443 14.25 -2.84 23.04
N ASP A 444 15.42 -3.27 22.56
CA ASP A 444 16.32 -2.46 21.72
C ASP A 444 16.19 -2.80 20.23
N ILE A 445 15.27 -3.71 19.89
CA ILE A 445 15.05 -4.18 18.53
C ILE A 445 13.83 -3.46 17.98
N ASP A 446 14.04 -2.74 16.87
CA ASP A 446 12.92 -2.13 16.16
C ASP A 446 11.95 -3.24 15.71
N GLU A 447 10.65 -2.96 15.89
CA GLU A 447 9.57 -3.91 15.67
C GLU A 447 9.62 -4.59 14.30
N GLU A 448 10.15 -3.88 13.30
CA GLU A 448 10.35 -4.40 11.96
C GLU A 448 11.30 -5.60 11.90
N TYR A 449 12.34 -5.66 12.74
CA TYR A 449 13.30 -6.78 12.75
C TYR A 449 12.94 -7.89 13.75
N MET A 450 11.83 -7.75 14.49
CA MET A 450 11.40 -8.75 15.48
C MET A 450 11.18 -10.16 14.90
N PRO A 451 10.61 -10.34 13.69
CA PRO A 451 10.51 -11.66 13.08
C PRO A 451 11.88 -12.32 12.83
N LEU A 452 12.86 -11.54 12.36
CA LEU A 452 14.22 -12.02 12.13
C LEU A 452 14.91 -12.37 13.47
N PHE A 453 14.83 -11.47 14.45
CA PHE A 453 15.40 -11.72 15.79
C PHE A 453 14.88 -13.01 16.39
N THR A 454 13.55 -13.20 16.39
CA THR A 454 12.91 -14.39 16.94
C THR A 454 13.37 -15.64 16.18
N ALA A 455 13.41 -15.60 14.85
CA ALA A 455 13.82 -16.74 14.04
C ALA A 455 15.31 -17.11 14.20
N LEU A 456 16.20 -16.12 14.35
CA LEU A 456 17.61 -16.34 14.64
C LEU A 456 17.81 -16.95 16.03
N ASN A 457 17.16 -16.39 17.06
CA ASN A 457 17.28 -16.84 18.44
C ASN A 457 16.69 -18.24 18.65
N ASP A 458 15.53 -18.51 18.06
CA ASP A 458 14.81 -19.78 18.24
C ASP A 458 15.22 -20.85 17.19
N GLN A 459 16.23 -20.57 16.36
CA GLN A 459 16.71 -21.45 15.28
C GLN A 459 15.64 -21.87 14.27
N HIS A 460 14.64 -21.01 14.07
CA HIS A 460 13.57 -21.19 13.08
C HIS A 460 13.87 -20.52 11.74
N ILE A 461 15.09 -20.04 11.52
CA ILE A 461 15.57 -19.65 10.20
C ILE A 461 16.08 -20.89 9.42
N ARG A 462 15.81 -20.92 8.11
CA ARG A 462 16.33 -21.94 7.18
C ARG A 462 16.90 -21.28 5.93
N GLN A 463 18.14 -21.60 5.60
CA GLN A 463 18.76 -21.18 4.35
C GLN A 463 18.19 -22.00 3.19
N THR A 464 17.89 -21.32 2.10
CA THR A 464 17.41 -21.86 0.83
C THR A 464 18.35 -21.45 -0.30
N TYR A 465 18.22 -22.10 -1.44
CA TYR A 465 19.12 -21.94 -2.58
C TYR A 465 18.32 -21.75 -3.87
N ILE A 466 18.69 -20.75 -4.66
CA ILE A 466 18.12 -20.49 -5.97
C ILE A 466 19.14 -20.93 -7.02
N PRO A 467 18.83 -21.92 -7.88
CA PRO A 467 19.76 -22.38 -8.89
C PRO A 467 20.03 -21.29 -9.94
N VAL A 468 21.29 -21.16 -10.33
CA VAL A 468 21.76 -20.22 -11.35
C VAL A 468 22.36 -21.01 -12.50
N ALA A 469 21.71 -20.95 -13.66
CA ALA A 469 22.21 -21.58 -14.87
C ALA A 469 23.46 -20.85 -15.36
N ASP A 470 24.46 -21.64 -15.78
CA ASP A 470 25.67 -21.18 -16.46
C ASP A 470 25.60 -21.61 -17.92
N PHE A 471 25.33 -20.67 -18.82
CA PHE A 471 25.22 -20.92 -20.25
C PHE A 471 26.57 -20.92 -20.97
N LEU A 472 27.65 -20.52 -20.28
CA LEU A 472 29.02 -20.66 -20.79
C LEU A 472 29.57 -22.07 -20.54
N ALA A 473 28.82 -22.93 -19.85
CA ALA A 473 29.14 -24.31 -19.57
C ALA A 473 30.52 -24.49 -18.90
N GLN A 474 30.85 -23.62 -17.93
CA GLN A 474 32.14 -23.65 -17.23
C GLN A 474 32.25 -24.81 -16.22
N GLY A 475 31.23 -25.66 -16.13
CA GLY A 475 31.19 -26.84 -15.26
C GLY A 475 31.02 -26.51 -13.78
N LYS A 476 30.60 -25.29 -13.45
CA LYS A 476 30.30 -24.85 -12.08
C LYS A 476 28.79 -24.78 -11.86
N GLU A 477 28.35 -25.30 -10.73
CA GLU A 477 26.95 -25.29 -10.31
C GLU A 477 26.73 -24.14 -9.34
N ASN A 478 25.99 -23.13 -9.76
CA ASN A 478 25.88 -21.86 -9.06
C ASN A 478 24.54 -21.78 -8.32
N TYR A 479 24.56 -21.27 -7.09
CA TYR A 479 23.36 -21.11 -6.26
C TYR A 479 23.39 -19.75 -5.54
N VAL A 480 22.30 -18.98 -5.61
CA VAL A 480 22.13 -17.82 -4.73
C VAL A 480 21.57 -18.30 -3.40
N ALA A 481 22.24 -17.96 -2.31
CA ALA A 481 21.74 -18.18 -0.97
C ALA A 481 20.60 -17.20 -0.66
N SER A 482 19.50 -17.74 -0.19
CA SER A 482 18.37 -16.99 0.37
C SER A 482 17.99 -17.63 1.71
N PHE A 483 16.99 -17.10 2.39
CA PHE A 483 16.51 -17.68 3.63
C PHE A 483 14.99 -17.64 3.68
N SER A 484 14.43 -18.50 4.53
CA SER A 484 13.04 -18.48 4.94
C SER A 484 13.00 -18.43 6.46
N LEU A 485 12.15 -17.56 6.99
CA LEU A 485 11.84 -17.55 8.40
C LEU A 485 10.71 -18.55 8.63
N ARG A 486 10.75 -19.28 9.74
CA ARG A 486 9.69 -20.17 10.17
C ARG A 486 9.23 -19.80 11.57
N ASP A 487 7.99 -20.14 11.90
CA ASP A 487 7.50 -20.06 13.28
C ASP A 487 7.90 -21.33 14.06
N ALA A 488 7.55 -21.38 15.34
CA ALA A 488 7.80 -22.54 16.20
C ALA A 488 7.04 -23.81 15.78
N GLN A 489 6.11 -23.71 14.85
CA GLN A 489 5.36 -24.82 14.26
C GLN A 489 5.96 -25.24 12.92
N GLY A 490 7.01 -24.57 12.44
CA GLY A 490 7.69 -24.82 11.17
C GLY A 490 7.03 -24.15 9.96
N ASN A 491 5.99 -23.34 10.14
CA ASN A 491 5.31 -22.65 9.05
C ASN A 491 6.13 -21.44 8.57
N PRO A 492 6.10 -21.09 7.27
CA PRO A 492 6.79 -19.91 6.76
C PRO A 492 6.28 -18.63 7.43
N VAL A 493 7.19 -17.75 7.82
CA VAL A 493 6.93 -16.39 8.30
C VAL A 493 7.27 -15.42 7.18
N VAL A 494 6.27 -14.64 6.75
CA VAL A 494 6.46 -13.56 5.78
C VAL A 494 6.95 -12.32 6.54
N TRP A 495 8.07 -11.77 6.09
CA TRP A 495 8.73 -10.62 6.68
C TRP A 495 9.18 -9.69 5.55
N ASN A 496 8.99 -8.37 5.71
CA ASN A 496 9.47 -7.39 4.75
C ASN A 496 11.01 -7.38 4.79
N ARG A 497 11.64 -7.60 3.64
CA ARG A 497 13.10 -7.71 3.52
C ARG A 497 13.73 -6.51 2.82
N SER A 498 12.94 -5.52 2.40
CA SER A 498 13.42 -4.42 1.55
C SER A 498 14.64 -3.71 2.13
N PHE A 499 14.74 -3.59 3.45
CA PHE A 499 15.87 -2.94 4.12
C PHE A 499 16.94 -3.90 4.63
N THR A 500 16.78 -5.22 4.45
CA THR A 500 17.69 -6.23 5.03
C THR A 500 19.13 -5.98 4.62
N PHE A 501 19.36 -5.72 3.34
CA PHE A 501 20.72 -5.64 2.82
C PHE A 501 21.32 -4.22 2.85
N THR A 502 20.48 -3.21 3.07
CA THR A 502 20.85 -1.79 3.23
C THR A 502 20.86 -1.35 4.70
N SER A 503 20.80 -2.28 5.66
CA SER A 503 20.89 -1.99 7.10
C SER A 503 22.23 -2.43 7.68
N ASP A 504 22.78 -1.66 8.61
CA ASP A 504 24.05 -1.94 9.31
C ASP A 504 23.87 -2.30 10.80
N ASN A 505 22.67 -2.74 11.19
CA ASN A 505 22.37 -3.07 12.58
C ASN A 505 22.93 -4.44 12.99
N VAL A 506 23.00 -4.67 14.31
CA VAL A 506 23.59 -5.88 14.90
C VAL A 506 22.85 -7.17 14.52
N LEU A 507 21.55 -7.12 14.18
CA LEU A 507 20.84 -8.31 13.69
C LEU A 507 21.27 -8.71 12.28
N MET A 508 21.68 -7.75 11.45
CA MET A 508 22.20 -8.05 10.12
C MET A 508 23.55 -8.77 10.19
N ARG A 509 24.40 -8.45 11.17
CA ARG A 509 25.59 -9.25 11.49
C ARG A 509 25.23 -10.71 11.71
N ASP A 510 24.24 -10.96 12.55
CA ASP A 510 23.87 -12.31 12.97
C ASP A 510 23.24 -13.09 11.80
N LEU A 511 22.46 -12.42 10.95
CA LEU A 511 21.95 -12.99 9.71
C LEU A 511 23.07 -13.34 8.72
N ASP A 512 23.99 -12.40 8.46
CA ASP A 512 25.13 -12.61 7.56
C ASP A 512 25.99 -13.80 8.04
N GLN A 513 26.29 -13.85 9.33
CA GLN A 513 27.05 -14.94 9.95
C GLN A 513 26.31 -16.28 9.87
N PHE A 514 24.98 -16.29 10.06
CA PHE A 514 24.15 -17.49 9.88
C PHE A 514 24.21 -18.00 8.44
N MET A 515 24.03 -17.11 7.46
CA MET A 515 24.04 -17.43 6.03
C MET A 515 25.41 -17.97 5.58
N LEU A 516 26.49 -17.37 6.07
CA LEU A 516 27.85 -17.81 5.75
C LEU A 516 28.21 -19.15 6.39
N SER A 517 27.88 -19.33 7.68
CA SER A 517 28.13 -20.60 8.38
C SER A 517 27.39 -21.74 7.69
N THR A 518 26.11 -21.53 7.38
CA THR A 518 25.26 -22.55 6.79
C THR A 518 25.67 -22.85 5.34
N ALA A 519 26.07 -21.84 4.56
CA ALA A 519 26.66 -22.03 3.23
C ALA A 519 27.94 -22.89 3.28
N ALA A 520 28.88 -22.54 4.17
CA ALA A 520 30.14 -23.28 4.33
C ALA A 520 29.91 -24.73 4.79
N GLU A 521 29.01 -24.95 5.74
CA GLU A 521 28.63 -26.28 6.21
C GLU A 521 27.99 -27.13 5.10
N ASN A 522 27.15 -26.53 4.25
CA ASN A 522 26.51 -27.26 3.16
C ASN A 522 27.49 -27.55 2.01
N LEU A 523 28.42 -26.66 1.70
CA LEU A 523 29.50 -26.93 0.75
C LEU A 523 30.40 -28.08 1.22
N ALA A 524 30.71 -28.15 2.51
CA ALA A 524 31.52 -29.22 3.08
C ALA A 524 30.89 -30.62 2.96
N LYS A 525 29.56 -30.71 2.80
CA LYS A 525 28.82 -31.97 2.65
C LYS A 525 28.78 -32.49 1.20
N VAL A 526 29.17 -31.66 0.23
CA VAL A 526 29.09 -32.00 -1.19
C VAL A 526 30.46 -32.36 -1.75
N GLU A 527 30.56 -33.50 -2.43
CA GLU A 527 31.77 -33.93 -3.13
C GLU A 527 31.95 -33.20 -4.48
N GLY A 528 33.19 -32.92 -4.89
CA GLY A 528 33.52 -32.50 -6.26
C GLY A 528 33.93 -31.04 -6.47
N GLY A 529 33.78 -30.15 -5.49
CA GLY A 529 34.31 -28.77 -5.54
C GLY A 529 33.79 -27.90 -6.70
N ASN A 530 32.74 -28.35 -7.38
CA ASN A 530 32.16 -27.67 -8.55
C ASN A 530 31.01 -26.73 -8.17
N LYS A 531 30.50 -26.80 -6.94
CA LYS A 531 29.42 -25.94 -6.46
C LYS A 531 29.94 -24.61 -5.93
N ARG A 532 29.27 -23.51 -6.30
CA ARG A 532 29.51 -22.16 -5.81
C ARG A 532 28.23 -21.58 -5.22
N ILE A 533 28.34 -20.92 -4.08
CA ILE A 533 27.24 -20.23 -3.41
C ILE A 533 27.50 -18.73 -3.44
N LEU A 534 26.59 -17.99 -4.04
CA LEU A 534 26.53 -16.54 -4.03
C LEU A 534 25.77 -16.12 -2.77
N VAL A 535 26.41 -15.39 -1.86
CA VAL A 535 25.85 -15.01 -0.56
C VAL A 535 25.66 -13.50 -0.54
N PRO A 536 24.42 -13.00 -0.73
CA PRO A 536 24.09 -11.61 -0.46
C PRO A 536 24.37 -11.28 1.00
N LEU A 537 25.13 -10.22 1.25
CA LEU A 537 25.42 -9.71 2.59
C LEU A 537 24.73 -8.37 2.81
N SER A 538 24.44 -8.07 4.07
CA SER A 538 24.07 -6.73 4.48
C SER A 538 25.26 -5.76 4.40
N MET A 539 24.98 -4.46 4.53
CA MET A 539 26.01 -3.45 4.66
C MET A 539 26.75 -3.47 6.03
N TYR A 540 26.37 -4.35 6.96
CA TYR A 540 27.00 -4.41 8.30
C TYR A 540 28.52 -4.53 8.22
N PHE A 541 29.05 -5.41 7.37
CA PHE A 541 30.49 -5.66 7.25
C PHE A 541 31.20 -4.73 6.26
N LEU A 542 30.48 -3.85 5.57
CA LEU A 542 31.01 -2.99 4.52
C LEU A 542 32.24 -2.19 4.97
N THR A 543 32.17 -1.60 6.17
CA THR A 543 33.23 -0.75 6.73
C THR A 543 34.21 -1.50 7.64
N LYS A 544 34.02 -2.81 7.80
CA LYS A 544 34.83 -3.69 8.66
C LYS A 544 35.07 -5.07 8.03
N PRO A 545 35.55 -5.13 6.77
CA PRO A 545 35.77 -6.40 6.08
C PRO A 545 36.83 -7.29 6.76
N GLU A 546 37.84 -6.69 7.42
CA GLU A 546 38.89 -7.43 8.13
C GLU A 546 38.28 -8.25 9.29
N TYR A 547 37.30 -7.67 10.00
CA TYR A 547 36.58 -8.37 11.05
C TYR A 547 35.76 -9.55 10.51
N LEU A 548 35.17 -9.41 9.31
CA LEU A 548 34.51 -10.53 8.66
C LEU A 548 35.50 -11.65 8.34
N MET A 549 36.68 -11.32 7.79
CA MET A 549 37.70 -12.31 7.44
C MET A 549 38.22 -13.03 8.68
N ASP A 550 38.55 -12.30 9.75
CA ASP A 550 38.95 -12.88 11.04
C ASP A 550 37.89 -13.82 11.60
N TRP A 551 36.61 -13.43 11.50
CA TRP A 551 35.49 -14.25 11.96
C TRP A 551 35.35 -15.53 11.13
N ILE A 552 35.51 -15.46 9.80
CA ILE A 552 35.46 -16.64 8.92
C ILE A 552 36.61 -17.59 9.24
N GLU A 553 37.84 -17.09 9.41
CA GLU A 553 39.00 -17.93 9.75
C GLU A 553 38.79 -18.70 11.06
N GLN A 554 38.13 -18.08 12.03
CA GLN A 554 37.88 -18.69 13.34
C GLN A 554 36.69 -19.66 13.36
N ASN A 555 35.67 -19.43 12.53
CA ASN A 555 34.37 -20.12 12.65
C ASN A 555 34.06 -21.08 11.49
N ALA A 556 34.67 -20.92 10.32
CA ALA A 556 34.47 -21.83 9.20
C ALA A 556 35.17 -23.17 9.46
N LYS A 557 34.39 -24.22 9.75
CA LYS A 557 34.90 -25.56 10.07
C LYS A 557 35.54 -26.31 8.89
N ALA A 558 35.35 -25.83 7.66
CA ALA A 558 35.91 -26.42 6.46
C ALA A 558 36.57 -25.33 5.61
N PRO A 559 37.79 -25.55 5.09
CA PRO A 559 38.39 -24.62 4.16
C PRO A 559 37.51 -24.56 2.92
N CYS A 560 36.89 -23.40 2.68
CA CYS A 560 36.26 -23.10 1.41
C CYS A 560 37.36 -23.17 0.35
N VAL A 561 37.26 -24.11 -0.58
CA VAL A 561 38.23 -24.23 -1.67
C VAL A 561 37.95 -23.12 -2.68
N ASP A 562 38.99 -22.58 -3.33
CA ASP A 562 38.96 -21.60 -4.44
C ASP A 562 37.58 -21.07 -4.85
N HIS A 563 37.21 -19.88 -4.36
CA HIS A 563 36.05 -19.10 -4.78
C HIS A 563 34.69 -19.85 -4.75
N GLN A 564 34.52 -20.82 -3.84
CA GLN A 564 33.23 -21.50 -3.64
C GLN A 564 32.16 -20.61 -2.99
N ILE A 565 32.57 -19.57 -2.27
CA ILE A 565 31.68 -18.53 -1.74
C ILE A 565 31.97 -17.22 -2.47
N ILE A 566 30.92 -16.60 -2.99
CA ILE A 566 30.97 -15.29 -3.64
C ILE A 566 30.16 -14.31 -2.79
N PHE A 567 30.80 -13.29 -2.23
CA PHE A 567 30.13 -12.30 -1.39
C PHE A 567 29.43 -11.23 -2.22
N GLY A 568 28.17 -10.94 -1.92
CA GLY A 568 27.37 -9.96 -2.64
C GLY A 568 27.08 -8.70 -1.84
N LEU A 569 27.24 -7.53 -2.47
CA LEU A 569 26.68 -6.26 -2.01
C LEU A 569 25.63 -5.76 -3.02
N ALA A 570 24.53 -5.17 -2.52
CA ALA A 570 23.50 -4.59 -3.37
C ALA A 570 24.03 -3.36 -4.12
N GLU A 571 23.52 -3.08 -5.33
CA GLU A 571 23.88 -1.89 -6.10
C GLU A 571 23.69 -0.61 -5.29
N GLU A 572 22.57 -0.47 -4.59
CA GLU A 572 22.27 0.69 -3.74
C GLU A 572 23.38 0.95 -2.72
N VAL A 573 23.84 -0.09 -2.02
CA VAL A 573 24.94 0.02 -1.04
C VAL A 573 26.25 0.42 -1.72
N VAL A 574 26.51 -0.12 -2.91
CA VAL A 574 27.71 0.20 -3.70
C VAL A 574 27.69 1.66 -4.16
N ASP A 575 26.56 2.14 -4.66
CA ASP A 575 26.44 3.50 -5.19
C ASP A 575 26.52 4.54 -4.07
N GLU A 576 25.87 4.27 -2.92
CA GLU A 576 25.92 5.16 -1.76
C GLU A 576 27.29 5.18 -1.06
N HIS A 577 28.02 4.06 -1.10
CA HIS A 577 29.25 3.85 -0.32
C HIS A 577 30.41 3.30 -1.16
N PHE A 578 30.59 3.82 -2.37
CA PHE A 578 31.50 3.28 -3.38
C PHE A 578 32.93 3.00 -2.90
N GLU A 579 33.58 3.94 -2.21
CA GLU A 579 34.96 3.75 -1.72
C GLU A 579 35.05 2.65 -0.64
N ALA A 580 34.01 2.53 0.21
CA ALA A 580 33.95 1.47 1.20
C ALA A 580 33.71 0.10 0.55
N ALA A 581 32.82 0.04 -0.46
CA ALA A 581 32.58 -1.17 -1.25
C ALA A 581 33.85 -1.61 -2.00
N LYS A 582 34.60 -0.67 -2.57
CA LYS A 582 35.87 -0.94 -3.24
C LYS A 582 36.92 -1.49 -2.27
N HIS A 583 37.03 -0.92 -1.08
CA HIS A 583 37.88 -1.46 0.00
C HIS A 583 37.44 -2.86 0.42
N PHE A 584 36.13 -3.07 0.62
CA PHE A 584 35.54 -4.36 0.97
C PHE A 584 35.93 -5.45 -0.05
N PHE A 585 35.69 -5.21 -1.35
CA PHE A 585 36.03 -6.19 -2.39
C PHE A 585 37.54 -6.45 -2.50
N HIS A 586 38.37 -5.45 -2.24
CA HIS A 586 39.81 -5.62 -2.20
C HIS A 586 40.25 -6.55 -1.05
N VAL A 587 39.75 -6.32 0.17
CA VAL A 587 40.11 -7.13 1.36
C VAL A 587 39.67 -8.58 1.21
N ILE A 588 38.45 -8.83 0.75
CA ILE A 588 37.98 -10.22 0.57
C ILE A 588 38.76 -10.95 -0.55
N ALA A 589 39.20 -10.22 -1.59
CA ALA A 589 40.02 -10.76 -2.66
C ALA A 589 41.43 -11.14 -2.16
N GLU A 590 42.05 -10.33 -1.30
CA GLU A 590 43.32 -10.68 -0.65
C GLU A 590 43.21 -11.93 0.23
N ALA A 591 42.03 -12.16 0.81
CA ALA A 591 41.69 -13.36 1.58
C ALA A 591 41.32 -14.58 0.69
N GLY A 592 41.33 -14.45 -0.64
CA GLY A 592 41.05 -15.54 -1.59
C GLY A 592 39.57 -15.78 -1.89
N PHE A 593 38.70 -14.83 -1.54
CA PHE A 593 37.28 -14.88 -1.88
C PHE A 593 36.94 -14.00 -3.08
N ALA A 594 35.80 -14.28 -3.69
CA ALA A 594 35.31 -13.53 -4.84
C ALA A 594 34.12 -12.63 -4.43
N GLY A 595 33.99 -11.49 -5.12
CA GLY A 595 32.89 -10.55 -4.92
C GLY A 595 31.88 -10.55 -6.07
N MET A 596 30.65 -10.13 -5.76
CA MET A 596 29.62 -9.75 -6.72
C MET A 596 28.91 -8.46 -6.32
N VAL A 597 28.39 -7.74 -7.31
CA VAL A 597 27.36 -6.72 -7.08
C VAL A 597 26.04 -7.27 -7.59
N TYR A 598 24.98 -7.18 -6.80
CA TYR A 598 23.66 -7.71 -7.16
C TYR A 598 22.57 -6.66 -7.08
N ASP A 599 21.40 -7.02 -7.60
CA ASP A 599 20.24 -6.13 -7.73
C ASP A 599 20.52 -4.87 -8.55
N VAL A 600 21.36 -4.98 -9.58
CA VAL A 600 21.68 -3.87 -10.49
C VAL A 600 20.45 -3.49 -11.29
N VAL A 601 19.89 -2.33 -11.00
CA VAL A 601 18.74 -1.72 -11.66
C VAL A 601 19.19 -0.81 -12.78
N ASP A 602 20.31 -0.09 -12.66
CA ASP A 602 20.80 0.85 -13.68
C ASP A 602 22.14 0.42 -14.31
N ILE A 603 22.04 -0.33 -15.42
CA ILE A 603 23.21 -0.74 -16.20
C ILE A 603 23.93 0.40 -16.93
N THR A 604 23.46 1.64 -16.79
CA THR A 604 24.14 2.81 -17.35
C THR A 604 25.22 3.36 -16.42
N SER A 605 25.23 2.98 -15.14
CA SER A 605 26.30 3.28 -14.19
C SER A 605 27.60 2.56 -14.57
N THR A 606 28.73 3.27 -14.47
CA THR A 606 30.07 2.68 -14.67
C THR A 606 30.71 2.22 -13.36
N MET A 607 30.12 2.52 -12.21
CA MET A 607 30.71 2.21 -10.90
C MET A 607 30.95 0.72 -10.71
N VAL A 608 29.98 -0.11 -11.10
CA VAL A 608 30.09 -1.57 -11.04
C VAL A 608 31.27 -2.10 -11.85
N THR A 609 31.59 -1.43 -12.97
CA THR A 609 32.73 -1.80 -13.80
C THR A 609 34.07 -1.39 -13.21
N GLU A 610 34.13 -0.59 -12.16
CA GLU A 610 35.38 -0.17 -11.50
C GLU A 610 35.77 -1.07 -10.31
N LEU A 611 34.87 -1.93 -9.85
CA LEU A 611 35.08 -2.85 -8.74
C LEU A 611 35.78 -4.14 -9.17
N ASP A 612 36.49 -4.76 -8.23
CA ASP A 612 37.14 -6.06 -8.40
C ASP A 612 36.17 -7.18 -8.03
N VAL A 613 35.21 -7.45 -8.93
CA VAL A 613 34.15 -8.45 -8.75
C VAL A 613 34.17 -9.46 -9.88
N VAL A 614 33.79 -10.70 -9.57
CA VAL A 614 33.71 -11.78 -10.57
C VAL A 614 32.33 -11.90 -11.21
N MET A 615 31.33 -11.22 -10.64
CA MET A 615 29.97 -11.27 -11.14
C MET A 615 29.20 -9.97 -10.87
N VAL A 616 28.36 -9.60 -11.83
CA VAL A 616 27.37 -8.52 -11.69
C VAL A 616 26.00 -9.08 -12.02
N ALA A 617 25.04 -8.94 -11.10
CA ALA A 617 23.71 -9.50 -11.24
C ALA A 617 22.65 -8.40 -11.42
N LEU A 618 22.01 -8.39 -12.58
CA LEU A 618 20.92 -7.49 -12.93
C LEU A 618 19.64 -7.86 -12.17
N SER A 619 18.95 -6.87 -11.63
CA SER A 619 17.67 -7.02 -10.92
C SER A 619 16.57 -7.57 -11.82
N GLU A 620 15.56 -8.19 -11.20
CA GLU A 620 14.32 -8.60 -11.90
C GLU A 620 13.66 -7.40 -12.60
N ASN A 621 13.71 -6.22 -11.97
CA ASN A 621 13.18 -4.99 -12.53
C ASN A 621 13.92 -4.58 -13.80
N CYS A 622 15.26 -4.63 -13.82
CA CYS A 622 16.06 -4.35 -15.01
C CYS A 622 15.72 -5.33 -16.15
N ILE A 623 15.73 -6.64 -15.86
CA ILE A 623 15.41 -7.67 -16.86
C ILE A 623 13.97 -7.54 -17.37
N GLY A 624 13.02 -7.25 -16.49
CA GLY A 624 11.62 -7.03 -16.80
C GLY A 624 11.41 -5.80 -17.70
N ARG A 625 12.11 -4.69 -17.45
CA ARG A 625 12.07 -3.50 -18.31
C ARG A 625 12.67 -3.79 -19.69
N MET A 626 13.86 -4.38 -19.74
CA MET A 626 14.56 -4.68 -21.00
C MET A 626 13.81 -5.68 -21.87
N SER A 627 13.22 -6.72 -21.26
CA SER A 627 12.46 -7.74 -22.01
C SER A 627 11.15 -7.22 -22.64
N ARG A 628 10.63 -6.08 -22.17
CA ARG A 628 9.39 -5.47 -22.67
C ARG A 628 9.61 -4.37 -23.71
N SER A 629 10.83 -3.86 -23.88
CA SER A 629 11.11 -2.66 -24.68
C SER A 629 12.30 -2.82 -25.61
N ILE A 630 12.06 -2.98 -26.91
CA ILE A 630 13.09 -3.25 -27.95
C ILE A 630 14.05 -2.06 -28.18
N SER A 631 13.79 -0.86 -27.62
CA SER A 631 14.52 0.37 -27.94
C SER A 631 14.97 1.19 -26.72
N SER A 632 15.24 0.55 -25.58
CA SER A 632 15.78 1.23 -24.40
C SER A 632 17.28 1.52 -24.56
N ASP A 633 17.76 2.61 -23.95
CA ASP A 633 19.20 2.92 -23.86
C ASP A 633 19.98 1.79 -23.15
N GLU A 634 19.32 1.08 -22.24
CA GLU A 634 19.81 -0.14 -21.58
C GLU A 634 20.13 -1.24 -22.61
N MET A 635 19.23 -1.54 -23.55
CA MET A 635 19.49 -2.56 -24.59
C MET A 635 20.65 -2.21 -25.53
N ILE A 636 20.88 -0.91 -25.76
CA ILE A 636 22.02 -0.43 -26.56
C ILE A 636 23.33 -0.58 -25.77
N LYS A 637 23.30 -0.36 -24.45
CA LYS A 637 24.48 -0.40 -23.57
C LYS A 637 24.83 -1.81 -23.07
N LEU A 638 23.86 -2.72 -23.01
CA LEU A 638 24.07 -4.10 -22.52
C LEU A 638 25.20 -4.84 -23.23
N PRO A 639 25.33 -4.82 -24.58
CA PRO A 639 26.48 -5.47 -25.25
C PRO A 639 27.83 -4.91 -24.82
N LYS A 640 27.90 -3.59 -24.54
CA LYS A 640 29.12 -2.95 -24.06
C LYS A 640 29.44 -3.39 -22.64
N LEU A 641 28.45 -3.41 -21.75
CA LEU A 641 28.61 -3.89 -20.38
C LEU A 641 29.10 -5.35 -20.35
N LEU A 642 28.48 -6.22 -21.15
CA LEU A 642 28.91 -7.62 -21.33
C LEU A 642 30.39 -7.70 -21.73
N GLN A 643 30.81 -6.92 -22.73
CA GLN A 643 32.19 -6.91 -23.21
C GLN A 643 33.17 -6.36 -22.17
N ASP A 644 32.77 -5.32 -21.42
CA ASP A 644 33.62 -4.70 -20.40
C ASP A 644 33.81 -5.63 -19.19
N LEU A 645 32.75 -6.35 -18.78
CA LEU A 645 32.84 -7.38 -17.74
C LEU A 645 33.66 -8.59 -18.21
N GLU A 646 33.43 -9.08 -19.43
CA GLU A 646 34.19 -10.21 -20.01
C GLU A 646 35.69 -9.91 -20.04
N ARG A 647 36.09 -8.68 -20.43
CA ARG A 647 37.51 -8.25 -20.45
C ARG A 647 38.16 -8.29 -19.06
N LYS A 648 37.37 -8.13 -18.01
CA LYS A 648 37.80 -8.21 -16.61
C LYS A 648 37.71 -9.62 -16.03
N GLY A 649 37.20 -10.59 -16.79
CA GLY A 649 36.93 -11.93 -16.29
C GLY A 649 35.69 -12.01 -15.39
N ALA A 650 34.82 -11.00 -15.42
CA ALA A 650 33.57 -10.97 -14.67
C ALA A 650 32.40 -11.44 -15.54
N GLY A 651 31.43 -12.13 -14.91
CA GLY A 651 30.21 -12.59 -15.56
C GLY A 651 29.01 -11.68 -15.31
N LEU A 652 28.14 -11.53 -16.31
CA LEU A 652 26.84 -10.90 -16.12
C LEU A 652 25.77 -11.95 -15.82
N MET A 653 24.93 -11.68 -14.83
CA MET A 653 23.84 -12.55 -14.41
C MET A 653 22.51 -11.83 -14.53
N ALA A 654 21.50 -12.50 -15.11
CA ALA A 654 20.11 -12.04 -15.11
C ALA A 654 19.35 -12.68 -13.93
N THR A 655 18.83 -11.87 -13.01
CA THR A 655 17.91 -12.34 -11.94
C THR A 655 16.45 -12.19 -12.36
N GLY A 656 15.55 -12.93 -11.73
CA GLY A 656 14.11 -12.82 -11.98
C GLY A 656 13.67 -13.23 -13.39
N VAL A 657 14.37 -14.20 -14.00
CA VAL A 657 13.98 -14.76 -15.31
C VAL A 657 12.77 -15.67 -15.13
N ASN A 658 11.60 -15.05 -15.00
CA ASN A 658 10.35 -15.68 -14.57
C ASN A 658 9.34 -15.87 -15.72
N SER A 659 9.69 -15.45 -16.94
CA SER A 659 8.83 -15.55 -18.12
C SER A 659 9.58 -15.97 -19.39
N PRO A 660 8.87 -16.48 -20.41
CA PRO A 660 9.47 -16.73 -21.73
C PRO A 660 10.09 -15.48 -22.37
N THR A 661 9.52 -14.30 -22.13
CA THR A 661 10.02 -13.03 -22.68
C THR A 661 11.34 -12.63 -22.03
N SER A 662 11.46 -12.72 -20.70
CA SER A 662 12.73 -12.51 -19.99
C SER A 662 13.80 -13.52 -20.41
N MET A 663 13.41 -14.78 -20.69
CA MET A 663 14.34 -15.80 -21.17
C MET A 663 14.82 -15.52 -22.60
N THR A 664 13.94 -15.00 -23.46
CA THR A 664 14.31 -14.59 -24.83
C THR A 664 15.43 -13.55 -24.81
N LEU A 665 15.35 -12.56 -23.91
CA LEU A 665 16.41 -11.57 -23.73
C LEU A 665 17.75 -12.21 -23.34
N VAL A 666 17.74 -13.15 -22.40
CA VAL A 666 18.95 -13.89 -21.97
C VAL A 666 19.62 -14.59 -23.15
N TRP A 667 18.85 -15.28 -24.00
CA TRP A 667 19.39 -15.94 -25.19
C TRP A 667 19.85 -14.97 -26.27
N GLU A 668 19.07 -13.93 -26.57
CA GLU A 668 19.38 -12.95 -27.61
C GLU A 668 20.71 -12.23 -27.34
N TYR A 669 20.93 -11.85 -26.09
CA TYR A 669 22.15 -11.15 -25.67
C TYR A 669 23.25 -12.07 -25.16
N THR A 670 23.02 -13.39 -25.16
CA THR A 670 23.97 -14.40 -24.67
C THR A 670 24.44 -14.06 -23.24
N ILE A 671 23.50 -13.70 -22.36
CA ILE A 671 23.81 -13.38 -20.96
C ILE A 671 24.35 -14.65 -20.29
N PRO A 672 25.59 -14.63 -19.73
CA PRO A 672 26.26 -15.83 -19.23
C PRO A 672 25.51 -16.63 -18.16
N TYR A 673 24.89 -15.92 -17.22
CA TYR A 673 24.24 -16.52 -16.07
C TYR A 673 22.77 -16.09 -15.96
N ALA A 674 21.89 -16.98 -15.51
CA ALA A 674 20.50 -16.61 -15.23
C ALA A 674 19.92 -17.38 -14.04
N SER A 675 18.99 -16.73 -13.33
CA SER A 675 18.18 -17.34 -12.26
C SER A 675 16.73 -16.86 -12.35
N GLY A 676 15.80 -17.72 -11.94
CA GLY A 676 14.36 -17.46 -11.98
C GLY A 676 13.56 -18.73 -12.17
N THR A 677 12.23 -18.62 -12.15
CA THR A 677 11.33 -19.78 -12.23
C THR A 677 11.42 -20.54 -13.55
N MET A 678 11.91 -19.88 -14.62
CA MET A 678 12.18 -20.55 -15.90
C MET A 678 13.45 -21.41 -15.88
N ILE A 679 14.32 -21.22 -14.88
CA ILE A 679 15.54 -22.02 -14.65
C ILE A 679 15.24 -23.14 -13.66
N GLY A 680 14.78 -22.78 -12.47
CA GLY A 680 14.53 -23.74 -11.40
C GLY A 680 13.90 -23.09 -10.18
N ALA A 681 13.10 -23.87 -9.45
CA ALA A 681 12.50 -23.44 -8.20
C ALA A 681 13.54 -23.35 -7.07
N VAL A 682 13.20 -22.61 -6.02
CA VAL A 682 13.99 -22.53 -4.79
C VAL A 682 14.04 -23.90 -4.10
N THR A 683 15.23 -24.30 -3.63
CA THR A 683 15.47 -25.57 -2.94
C THR A 683 16.04 -25.36 -1.54
N GLU A 684 15.96 -26.37 -0.67
CA GLU A 684 16.64 -26.35 0.65
C GLU A 684 18.03 -27.01 0.60
N SER A 685 18.38 -27.60 -0.54
CA SER A 685 19.59 -28.39 -0.75
C SER A 685 20.30 -28.03 -2.07
N LEU A 686 21.59 -28.33 -2.13
CA LEU A 686 22.46 -28.10 -3.28
C LEU A 686 22.40 -29.29 -4.27
N ASP A 687 21.21 -29.75 -4.66
CA ASP A 687 21.00 -30.97 -5.45
C ASP A 687 20.19 -30.74 -6.74
N PHE A 688 20.03 -29.48 -7.14
CA PHE A 688 19.39 -29.13 -8.41
C PHE A 688 20.09 -29.77 -9.62
N ASP A 689 19.32 -30.40 -10.51
CA ASP A 689 19.82 -31.06 -11.72
C ASP A 689 19.94 -30.06 -12.90
N PHE A 690 21.12 -29.47 -13.05
CA PHE A 690 21.41 -28.51 -14.12
C PHE A 690 21.41 -29.12 -15.53
N SER A 691 21.43 -30.45 -15.68
CA SER A 691 21.43 -31.09 -17.01
C SER A 691 20.12 -30.85 -17.78
N GLN A 692 19.03 -30.51 -17.08
CA GLN A 692 17.72 -30.24 -17.66
C GLN A 692 17.61 -28.85 -18.30
N VAL A 693 18.52 -27.93 -17.97
CA VAL A 693 18.47 -26.52 -18.38
C VAL A 693 19.45 -26.20 -19.52
N ILE A 694 20.55 -26.95 -19.64
CA ILE A 694 21.68 -26.65 -20.55
C ILE A 694 21.57 -27.48 -21.86
N MET A 695 20.37 -27.60 -22.45
CA MET A 695 20.16 -28.41 -23.67
C MET A 695 20.25 -27.61 -24.98
#